data_AF-A0A7Y3P3Q8-F1
#
_entry.id   AF-A0A7Y3P3Q8-F1
#
_cell.length_a   1.000
_cell.length_b   1.000
_cell.length_c   1.000
_cell.angle_alpha   90.00
_cell.angle_beta   90.00
_cell.angle_gamma   90.00
#
_symmetry.space_group_name_H-M   'P 1'
#
loop_
_entity.id
_entity.type
_entity.pdbx_description
1 polymer ?
#
loop_
_entity_poly.entity_id
_entity_poly.type
_entity_poly.pdbx_seq_one_letter_code
_entity_poly.pdbx_strand_id
1 'polypeptide(L)'
;MSSSQIPGTNVPPISFPGIVSGIDYNSIIQKLTALTLAPTTQINQQIATLNAANLELIKINNLLSSVQASLGALSQPNVYDAVSATSTNTAALVATGIAGGNAVPGVYTIDSVQTATPTSILSNTTAGHSITDLLPATAGIYANQASNTVPIADSYAAITPSNGTGSTGSVTVDGVSVSYDVNTQSLNTILTNIQTAVRAYDPSFTATLNASGAVVLSGSKPITLGSANDQGNLLDVLRLSGAQINNTGPTTGVTGTAGVGGINQAVSFDSTGTNAGFVTPVTSGNFTINGVSISVSASGDNLASVLAKINASNAGVVATYNAQTGAISLTNKSSGAQSIVVGSSSDTSNFLTAVGLTSAAGATTTVGQQSQVVVANPSGGATTYYSNSNTVTTAIPGVSLQLTGNTTTPFTVTVAQDNSQLVNALNTFVSAYNSAVSEINSATQAPIVLQSQQGTALPGQAAPAVGGGILFGVDSVSNLRDQLTNIVSGFLGSGSFGGYNSLSQIGLQISSSFSQLSYNSQATQPGSSGQQAINTTTFQGSDGTLQPLNVTQFDTALAANPSAVQDLLNGAQGLTNQLGSYLTYATGLPTLLNNGIVGTVPSVSLLQTFQNQNTNQITQLQSQVSQIQDNANQQANTLRQEFVQTEATLAQYQSLQSQLSSFFGGSSSSSGSGT
;
A
#
# COMPACT_ATOMS: atom_id res chain seq x y z
N MET A 1 36.06 -9.06 0.76
CA MET A 1 36.76 -9.78 -0.33
C MET A 1 36.86 -8.84 -1.51
N SER A 2 38.04 -8.31 -1.80
CA SER A 2 38.43 -7.93 -3.16
C SER A 2 39.93 -7.67 -3.17
N SER A 3 40.60 -8.42 -4.04
CA SER A 3 41.92 -8.18 -4.63
C SER A 3 43.05 -7.67 -3.73
N SER A 4 43.89 -8.62 -3.31
CA SER A 4 45.32 -8.41 -3.12
C SER A 4 45.91 -7.89 -4.44
N GLN A 5 46.09 -6.58 -4.56
CA GLN A 5 46.92 -5.98 -5.59
C GLN A 5 48.09 -5.30 -4.90
N ILE A 6 49.25 -5.94 -5.00
CA ILE A 6 50.55 -5.34 -4.69
C ILE A 6 50.78 -4.28 -5.79
N PRO A 7 50.86 -2.98 -5.45
CA PRO A 7 51.12 -1.96 -6.45
C PRO A 7 52.58 -2.04 -6.94
N GLY A 8 52.72 -2.32 -8.24
CA GLY A 8 53.78 -1.87 -9.13
C GLY A 8 55.24 -1.88 -8.66
N THR A 9 56.00 -2.87 -9.13
CA THR A 9 57.43 -2.68 -9.45
C THR A 9 57.63 -2.90 -10.96
N ASN A 10 57.46 -1.83 -11.75
CA ASN A 10 57.92 -1.78 -13.14
C ASN A 10 59.44 -1.58 -13.15
N VAL A 11 60.19 -2.66 -12.91
CA VAL A 11 61.53 -2.89 -13.48
C VAL A 11 61.68 -4.41 -13.59
N PRO A 12 61.86 -5.02 -14.78
CA PRO A 12 62.09 -6.45 -14.88
C PRO A 12 63.45 -6.77 -14.24
N PRO A 13 63.52 -7.63 -13.20
CA PRO A 13 64.81 -8.08 -12.72
C PRO A 13 65.33 -9.10 -13.72
N ILE A 14 66.43 -8.78 -14.41
CA ILE A 14 67.27 -9.82 -15.00
C ILE A 14 67.84 -10.60 -13.81
N SER A 15 67.24 -11.74 -13.49
CA SER A 15 67.76 -12.70 -12.50
C SER A 15 68.45 -13.83 -13.23
N PHE A 16 69.75 -14.00 -13.00
CA PHE A 16 70.39 -15.29 -13.23
C PHE A 16 70.06 -16.16 -12.01
N PRO A 17 69.31 -17.26 -12.14
CA PRO A 17 68.96 -18.08 -10.99
C PRO A 17 70.11 -19.02 -10.68
N GLY A 18 70.90 -18.78 -9.63
CA GLY A 18 71.58 -19.83 -8.86
C GLY A 18 72.55 -20.75 -9.63
N ILE A 19 72.94 -20.40 -10.87
CA ILE A 19 73.64 -21.31 -11.80
C ILE A 19 75.06 -21.63 -11.28
N VAL A 20 75.58 -20.82 -10.37
CA VAL A 20 76.98 -20.87 -9.90
C VAL A 20 77.13 -21.52 -8.52
N SER A 21 76.12 -21.46 -7.64
CA SER A 21 76.22 -21.87 -6.22
C SER A 21 75.24 -22.96 -5.76
N GLY A 22 74.13 -23.20 -6.46
CA GLY A 22 73.12 -24.19 -6.07
C GLY A 22 72.22 -23.80 -4.88
N ILE A 23 72.28 -22.56 -4.39
CA ILE A 23 71.48 -22.08 -3.25
C ILE A 23 70.20 -21.39 -3.74
N ASP A 24 69.03 -21.78 -3.19
CA ASP A 24 67.74 -21.14 -3.49
C ASP A 24 67.53 -19.88 -2.63
N TYR A 25 68.14 -18.79 -3.07
CA TYR A 25 68.04 -17.48 -2.42
C TYR A 25 66.61 -16.94 -2.36
N ASN A 26 65.75 -17.29 -3.34
CA ASN A 26 64.36 -16.83 -3.32
C ASN A 26 63.59 -17.41 -2.13
N SER A 27 63.80 -18.70 -1.81
CA SER A 27 63.16 -19.33 -0.64
C SER A 27 63.60 -18.70 0.70
N ILE A 28 64.87 -18.31 0.81
CA ILE A 28 65.45 -17.68 2.01
C ILE A 28 64.86 -16.29 2.20
N ILE A 29 64.85 -15.48 1.13
CA ILE A 29 64.26 -14.14 1.15
C ILE A 29 62.78 -14.23 1.52
N GLN A 30 62.03 -15.15 0.91
CA GLN A 30 60.60 -15.35 1.23
C GLN A 30 60.36 -15.71 2.70
N LYS A 31 61.14 -16.64 3.28
CA LYS A 31 61.01 -17.01 4.70
C LYS A 31 61.35 -15.86 5.63
N LEU A 32 62.37 -15.07 5.31
CA LEU A 32 62.77 -13.93 6.11
C LEU A 32 61.74 -12.80 6.02
N THR A 33 61.24 -12.48 4.83
CA THR A 33 60.14 -11.53 4.63
C THR A 33 58.89 -11.98 5.39
N ALA A 34 58.53 -13.27 5.35
CA ALA A 34 57.39 -13.82 6.09
C ALA A 34 57.56 -13.69 7.61
N LEU A 35 58.77 -13.87 8.14
CA LEU A 35 59.08 -13.64 9.55
C LEU A 35 58.93 -12.17 9.93
N THR A 36 59.45 -11.25 9.10
CA THR A 36 59.30 -9.80 9.30
C THR A 36 57.83 -9.36 9.24
N LEU A 37 56.99 -10.02 8.44
CA LEU A 37 55.55 -9.75 8.33
C LEU A 37 54.70 -10.41 9.43
N ALA A 38 55.22 -11.36 10.21
CA ALA A 38 54.44 -12.11 11.21
C ALA A 38 53.63 -11.21 12.18
N PRO A 39 54.14 -10.08 12.70
CA PRO A 39 53.38 -9.19 13.59
C PRO A 39 52.13 -8.56 12.94
N THR A 40 52.11 -8.43 11.61
CA THR A 40 50.98 -7.81 10.89
C THR A 40 49.70 -8.63 11.03
N THR A 41 49.78 -9.93 11.30
CA THR A 41 48.60 -10.78 11.52
C THR A 41 47.80 -10.34 12.75
N GLN A 42 48.47 -10.10 13.87
CA GLN A 42 47.82 -9.66 15.11
C GLN A 42 47.27 -8.24 14.96
N ILE A 43 48.02 -7.35 14.30
CA ILE A 43 47.57 -5.98 14.03
C ILE A 43 46.32 -5.98 13.12
N ASN A 44 46.30 -6.80 12.07
CA ASN A 44 45.15 -6.94 11.19
C ASN A 44 43.92 -7.52 11.92
N GLN A 45 44.11 -8.42 12.88
CA GLN A 45 43.03 -8.88 13.75
C GLN A 45 42.48 -7.75 14.62
N GLN A 46 43.33 -6.91 15.21
CA GLN A 46 42.90 -5.73 15.96
C GLN A 46 42.10 -4.75 15.08
N ILE A 47 42.58 -4.49 13.85
CA ILE A 47 41.85 -3.67 12.87
C ILE A 47 40.48 -4.28 12.56
N ALA A 48 40.38 -5.60 12.39
CA ALA A 48 39.11 -6.28 12.14
C ALA A 48 38.14 -6.12 13.32
N THR A 49 38.63 -6.28 14.56
CA THR A 49 37.83 -6.07 15.78
C THR A 49 37.31 -4.64 15.89
N LEU A 50 38.15 -3.64 15.64
CA LEU A 50 37.74 -2.22 15.67
C LEU A 50 36.73 -1.88 14.57
N ASN A 51 36.87 -2.45 13.37
CA ASN A 51 35.87 -2.30 12.32
C ASN A 51 34.53 -2.94 12.69
N ALA A 52 34.54 -4.13 13.29
CA ALA A 52 33.34 -4.78 13.80
C ALA A 52 32.68 -3.96 14.91
N ALA A 53 33.46 -3.38 15.83
CA ALA A 53 32.96 -2.46 16.85
C ALA A 53 32.27 -1.23 16.24
N ASN A 54 32.82 -0.63 15.17
CA ASN A 54 32.16 0.48 14.47
C ASN A 54 30.83 0.07 13.83
N LEU A 55 30.76 -1.11 13.22
CA LEU A 55 29.50 -1.64 12.66
C LEU A 55 28.45 -1.84 13.75
N GLU A 56 28.86 -2.33 14.92
CA GLU A 56 27.96 -2.51 16.07
C GLU A 56 27.45 -1.17 16.60
N LEU A 57 28.31 -0.15 16.71
CA LEU A 57 27.89 1.20 17.07
C LEU A 57 26.89 1.80 16.08
N ILE A 58 27.04 1.53 14.77
CA ILE A 58 26.07 1.96 13.74
C ILE A 58 24.73 1.25 13.94
N LYS A 59 24.75 -0.07 14.23
CA LYS A 59 23.54 -0.85 14.51
C LYS A 59 22.81 -0.31 15.74
N ILE A 60 23.52 -0.06 16.84
CA ILE A 60 22.97 0.58 18.04
C ILE A 60 22.38 1.96 17.69
N ASN A 61 23.08 2.78 16.91
CA ASN A 61 22.58 4.10 16.50
C ASN A 61 21.25 4.01 15.73
N ASN A 62 21.11 3.03 14.84
CA ASN A 62 19.86 2.80 14.09
C ASN A 62 18.72 2.33 15.00
N LEU A 63 19.01 1.48 15.99
CA LEU A 63 18.02 1.06 16.99
C LEU A 63 17.57 2.24 17.86
N LEU A 64 18.51 3.08 18.32
CA LEU A 64 18.19 4.31 19.05
C LEU A 64 17.39 5.31 18.21
N SER A 65 17.67 5.41 16.91
CA SER A 65 16.86 6.20 15.97
C SER A 65 15.42 5.68 15.88
N SER A 66 15.23 4.37 15.96
CA SER A 66 13.89 3.75 16.03
C SER A 66 13.17 4.13 17.32
N VAL A 67 13.89 4.24 18.45
CA VAL A 67 13.34 4.80 19.69
C VAL A 67 12.94 6.26 19.49
N GLN A 68 13.78 7.11 18.88
CA GLN A 68 13.44 8.50 18.58
C GLN A 68 12.15 8.62 17.75
N ALA A 69 11.97 7.78 16.73
CA ALA A 69 10.75 7.74 15.92
C ALA A 69 9.51 7.37 16.74
N SER A 70 9.63 6.38 17.64
CA SER A 70 8.52 5.98 18.53
C SER A 70 8.12 7.09 19.52
N LEU A 71 9.08 7.90 19.99
CA LEU A 71 8.79 9.09 20.81
C LEU A 71 8.04 10.16 20.00
N GLY A 72 8.40 10.34 18.73
CA GLY A 72 7.68 11.22 17.80
C GLY A 72 6.21 10.81 17.64
N ALA A 73 5.93 9.52 17.51
CA ALA A 73 4.56 8.99 17.45
C ALA A 73 3.81 9.21 18.78
N LEU A 74 4.46 8.97 19.93
CA LEU A 74 3.89 9.23 21.26
C LEU A 74 3.64 10.71 21.54
N SER A 75 4.29 11.62 20.82
CA SER A 75 4.11 13.06 21.02
C SER A 75 2.89 13.65 20.31
N GLN A 76 2.20 12.88 19.47
CA GLN A 76 1.09 13.37 18.66
C GLN A 76 -0.15 13.63 19.55
N PRO A 77 -0.78 14.82 19.50
CA PRO A 77 -1.95 15.11 20.34
C PRO A 77 -3.13 14.17 20.11
N ASN A 78 -3.35 13.78 18.85
CA ASN A 78 -4.48 12.94 18.45
C ASN A 78 -4.47 11.53 19.06
N VAL A 79 -3.33 11.03 19.59
CA VAL A 79 -3.31 9.73 20.26
C VAL A 79 -3.85 9.79 21.69
N TYR A 80 -3.93 10.98 22.31
CA TYR A 80 -4.45 11.16 23.68
C TYR A 80 -5.95 11.48 23.72
N ASP A 81 -6.42 12.21 22.70
CA ASP A 81 -7.79 12.73 22.60
C ASP A 81 -8.66 11.92 21.62
N ALA A 82 -8.24 10.70 21.27
CA ALA A 82 -9.02 9.84 20.39
C ALA A 82 -10.31 9.39 21.07
N VAL A 83 -11.40 9.41 20.30
CA VAL A 83 -12.72 8.95 20.73
C VAL A 83 -13.22 7.86 19.79
N SER A 84 -13.99 6.94 20.34
CA SER A 84 -14.79 5.97 19.60
C SER A 84 -16.25 6.38 19.68
N ALA A 85 -17.03 6.03 18.66
CA ALA A 85 -18.47 6.23 18.65
C ALA A 85 -19.14 4.96 18.16
N THR A 86 -20.22 4.54 18.82
CA THR A 86 -20.96 3.31 18.48
C THR A 86 -22.45 3.58 18.47
N SER A 87 -23.12 3.15 17.39
CA SER A 87 -24.57 3.32 17.21
C SER A 87 -25.30 2.03 17.57
N THR A 88 -26.42 2.14 18.29
CA THR A 88 -27.31 0.99 18.53
C THR A 88 -28.22 0.68 17.33
N ASN A 89 -28.22 1.51 16.28
CA ASN A 89 -28.95 1.27 15.03
C ASN A 89 -28.04 1.57 13.81
N THR A 90 -27.17 0.63 13.49
CA THR A 90 -26.21 0.74 12.37
C THR A 90 -26.85 0.67 10.98
N ALA A 91 -28.10 0.19 10.89
CA ALA A 91 -28.87 0.20 9.64
C ALA A 91 -29.33 1.60 9.23
N ALA A 92 -29.50 2.52 10.21
CA ALA A 92 -29.84 3.91 9.95
C ALA A 92 -28.62 4.84 9.98
N LEU A 93 -27.68 4.61 10.92
CA LEU A 93 -26.55 5.49 11.16
C LEU A 93 -25.35 4.71 11.72
N VAL A 94 -24.20 4.85 11.06
CA VAL A 94 -22.90 4.41 11.56
C VAL A 94 -22.14 5.62 12.10
N ALA A 95 -21.70 5.55 13.36
CA ALA A 95 -20.93 6.62 13.99
C ALA A 95 -19.46 6.21 14.06
N THR A 96 -18.56 7.15 13.81
CA THR A 96 -17.11 6.98 13.98
C THR A 96 -16.52 8.21 14.65
N GLY A 97 -15.60 8.01 15.58
CA GLY A 97 -14.86 9.13 16.15
C GLY A 97 -13.90 9.75 15.12
N ILE A 98 -13.70 11.05 15.22
CA ILE A 98 -12.76 11.81 14.39
C ILE A 98 -11.47 11.97 15.19
N ALA A 99 -10.33 11.64 14.60
CA ALA A 99 -9.02 11.80 15.24
C ALA A 99 -8.77 13.27 15.61
N GLY A 100 -8.37 13.53 16.86
CA GLY A 100 -8.20 14.89 17.39
C GLY A 100 -9.51 15.65 17.63
N GLY A 101 -10.66 14.96 17.57
CA GLY A 101 -11.95 15.53 17.91
C GLY A 101 -12.17 15.55 19.43
N ASN A 102 -12.41 16.73 20.01
CA ASN A 102 -12.75 16.89 21.42
C ASN A 102 -14.22 16.51 21.69
N ALA A 103 -14.61 15.27 21.38
CA ALA A 103 -15.94 14.80 21.70
C ALA A 103 -16.03 14.55 23.22
N VAL A 104 -17.14 14.97 23.82
CA VAL A 104 -17.39 14.67 25.25
C VAL A 104 -17.89 13.22 25.34
N PRO A 105 -17.22 12.34 26.09
CA PRO A 105 -17.71 10.98 26.30
C PRO A 105 -19.11 10.99 26.92
N GLY A 106 -20.00 10.15 26.42
CA GLY A 106 -21.39 10.13 26.83
C GLY A 106 -22.31 9.42 25.85
N VAL A 107 -23.59 9.35 26.21
CA VAL A 107 -24.63 8.74 25.38
C VAL A 107 -25.47 9.86 24.76
N TYR A 108 -25.49 9.89 23.42
CA TYR A 108 -26.27 10.82 22.63
C TYR A 108 -27.50 10.11 22.08
N THR A 109 -28.70 10.63 22.36
CA THR A 109 -29.94 10.08 21.80
C THR A 109 -30.23 10.74 20.47
N ILE A 110 -30.43 9.92 19.43
CA ILE A 110 -30.82 10.32 18.10
C ILE A 110 -32.30 10.02 17.93
N ASP A 111 -33.13 11.04 17.74
CA ASP A 111 -34.59 10.89 17.65
C ASP A 111 -35.01 10.41 16.26
N SER A 112 -34.38 10.96 15.22
CA SER A 112 -34.68 10.59 13.83
C SER A 112 -33.52 10.89 12.88
N VAL A 113 -33.49 10.15 11.77
CA VAL A 113 -32.53 10.32 10.67
C VAL A 113 -33.29 10.32 9.35
N GLN A 114 -32.93 11.25 8.47
CA GLN A 114 -33.30 11.26 7.06
C GLN A 114 -32.03 11.31 6.21
N THR A 115 -31.93 10.45 5.20
CA THR A 115 -30.83 10.48 4.24
C THR A 115 -31.02 11.58 3.20
N ALA A 116 -29.91 12.16 2.76
CA ALA A 116 -29.85 13.07 1.63
C ALA A 116 -30.06 12.29 0.32
N THR A 117 -30.85 12.84 -0.59
CA THR A 117 -31.07 12.28 -1.95
C THR A 117 -30.56 13.25 -3.01
N PRO A 118 -30.05 12.76 -4.15
CA PRO A 118 -29.63 13.62 -5.26
C PRO A 118 -30.83 14.12 -6.07
N THR A 119 -30.70 15.32 -6.65
CA THR A 119 -31.63 15.81 -7.69
C THR A 119 -31.49 14.97 -8.95
N SER A 120 -32.60 14.71 -9.64
CA SER A 120 -32.62 14.06 -10.94
C SER A 120 -33.53 14.78 -11.94
N ILE A 121 -33.18 14.67 -13.23
CA ILE A 121 -34.00 15.07 -14.37
C ILE A 121 -34.30 13.80 -15.17
N LEU A 122 -35.57 13.53 -15.43
CA LEU A 122 -36.02 12.48 -16.33
C LEU A 122 -36.49 13.10 -17.64
N SER A 123 -35.99 12.58 -18.76
CA SER A 123 -36.38 13.03 -20.08
C SER A 123 -37.83 12.68 -20.40
N ASN A 124 -38.43 13.44 -21.31
CA ASN A 124 -39.68 13.03 -21.93
C ASN A 124 -39.43 11.78 -22.81
N THR A 125 -40.28 10.76 -22.68
CA THR A 125 -40.17 9.48 -23.39
C THR A 125 -40.64 9.56 -24.84
N THR A 126 -41.22 10.68 -25.29
CA THR A 126 -41.63 10.89 -26.70
C THR A 126 -40.49 11.36 -27.61
N ALA A 127 -39.23 11.28 -27.14
CA ALA A 127 -38.06 11.62 -27.95
C ALA A 127 -37.80 10.61 -29.09
N GLY A 128 -38.25 9.36 -28.90
CA GLY A 128 -38.18 8.30 -29.91
C GLY A 128 -39.48 8.10 -30.67
N HIS A 129 -39.38 7.73 -31.94
CA HIS A 129 -40.52 7.39 -32.78
C HIS A 129 -41.25 6.14 -32.28
N SER A 130 -42.58 6.12 -32.36
CA SER A 130 -43.37 4.90 -32.19
C SER A 130 -43.44 4.13 -33.51
N ILE A 131 -43.63 2.81 -33.43
CA ILE A 131 -43.93 1.98 -34.60
C ILE A 131 -45.27 2.34 -35.27
N THR A 132 -46.10 3.14 -34.60
CA THR A 132 -47.37 3.65 -35.13
C THR A 132 -47.22 5.01 -35.83
N ASP A 133 -46.03 5.62 -35.81
CA ASP A 133 -45.78 6.91 -36.45
C ASP A 133 -45.70 6.78 -37.98
N LEU A 134 -45.86 7.90 -38.67
CA LEU A 134 -45.64 7.99 -40.11
C LEU A 134 -44.15 8.15 -40.41
N LEU A 135 -43.64 7.43 -41.41
CA LEU A 135 -42.31 7.65 -41.96
C LEU A 135 -42.20 9.03 -42.62
N PRO A 136 -41.01 9.65 -42.63
CA PRO A 136 -40.83 10.99 -43.18
C PRO A 136 -41.03 10.98 -44.70
N ALA A 137 -41.31 12.16 -45.27
CA ALA A 137 -41.44 12.33 -46.72
C ALA A 137 -40.17 11.94 -47.51
N THR A 138 -39.03 11.83 -46.82
CA THR A 138 -37.73 11.43 -47.38
C THR A 138 -37.52 9.91 -47.42
N ALA A 139 -38.44 9.09 -46.91
CA ALA A 139 -38.32 7.62 -46.83
C ALA A 139 -38.59 6.89 -48.18
N GLY A 140 -38.28 7.53 -49.31
CA GLY A 140 -38.41 6.94 -50.64
C GLY A 140 -39.82 6.40 -50.94
N ILE A 141 -39.91 5.12 -51.33
CA ILE A 141 -41.18 4.46 -51.68
C ILE A 141 -42.12 4.27 -50.48
N TYR A 142 -41.62 4.47 -49.25
CA TYR A 142 -42.37 4.35 -48.00
C TYR A 142 -42.75 5.70 -47.38
N ALA A 143 -42.51 6.80 -48.10
CA ALA A 143 -42.82 8.14 -47.63
C ALA A 143 -44.28 8.30 -47.16
N ASN A 144 -44.47 8.87 -45.96
CA ASN A 144 -45.76 9.14 -45.33
C ASN A 144 -46.62 7.89 -45.03
N GLN A 145 -46.06 6.69 -45.11
CA GLN A 145 -46.74 5.45 -44.71
C GLN A 145 -46.61 5.23 -43.20
N ALA A 146 -47.59 4.55 -42.60
CA ALA A 146 -47.50 4.14 -41.21
C ALA A 146 -46.41 3.07 -41.02
N SER A 147 -45.55 3.23 -40.02
CA SER A 147 -44.35 2.41 -39.86
C SER A 147 -44.63 0.92 -39.63
N ASN A 148 -45.76 0.58 -39.02
CA ASN A 148 -46.22 -0.80 -38.86
C ASN A 148 -46.75 -1.46 -40.15
N THR A 149 -46.85 -0.72 -41.27
CA THR A 149 -47.31 -1.22 -42.57
C THR A 149 -46.19 -1.44 -43.59
N VAL A 150 -44.98 -0.97 -43.31
CA VAL A 150 -43.79 -1.15 -44.17
C VAL A 150 -42.93 -2.30 -43.65
N PRO A 151 -42.03 -2.89 -44.45
CA PRO A 151 -41.11 -3.92 -43.96
C PRO A 151 -40.45 -3.51 -42.65
N ILE A 152 -40.43 -4.40 -41.66
CA ILE A 152 -39.98 -4.04 -40.31
C ILE A 152 -38.50 -3.59 -40.27
N ALA A 153 -37.67 -4.06 -41.22
CA ALA A 153 -36.30 -3.58 -41.40
C ALA A 153 -36.21 -2.09 -41.79
N ASP A 154 -37.22 -1.55 -42.47
CA ASP A 154 -37.33 -0.15 -42.89
C ASP A 154 -38.23 0.67 -41.95
N SER A 155 -38.65 0.09 -40.83
CA SER A 155 -39.57 0.72 -39.86
C SER A 155 -38.82 1.43 -38.72
N TYR A 156 -39.57 2.04 -37.80
CA TYR A 156 -39.02 2.68 -36.60
C TYR A 156 -38.70 1.68 -35.47
N ALA A 157 -38.50 0.40 -35.77
CA ALA A 157 -38.10 -0.58 -34.76
C ALA A 157 -36.83 -0.14 -34.01
N ALA A 158 -36.92 -0.04 -32.68
CA ALA A 158 -35.79 0.43 -31.86
C ALA A 158 -34.63 -0.56 -31.82
N ILE A 159 -34.94 -1.85 -31.94
CA ILE A 159 -33.95 -2.93 -32.01
C ILE A 159 -33.83 -3.33 -33.48
N THR A 160 -32.60 -3.36 -33.98
CA THR A 160 -32.29 -3.74 -35.37
C THR A 160 -32.87 -5.13 -35.67
N PRO A 161 -33.87 -5.25 -36.56
CA PRO A 161 -34.47 -6.53 -36.88
C PRO A 161 -33.49 -7.44 -37.64
N SER A 162 -33.55 -8.74 -37.40
CA SER A 162 -32.72 -9.75 -38.05
C SER A 162 -33.46 -11.07 -38.24
N ASN A 163 -33.22 -11.73 -39.37
CA ASN A 163 -33.65 -13.11 -39.64
C ASN A 163 -32.63 -14.16 -39.12
N GLY A 164 -31.56 -13.73 -38.44
CA GLY A 164 -30.44 -14.59 -38.04
C GLY A 164 -29.53 -14.91 -39.23
N THR A 165 -29.03 -16.15 -39.32
CA THR A 165 -28.11 -16.60 -40.39
C THR A 165 -28.82 -17.01 -41.68
N GLY A 166 -30.15 -16.93 -41.73
CA GLY A 166 -30.97 -17.35 -42.87
C GLY A 166 -31.67 -16.19 -43.58
N SER A 167 -32.24 -16.47 -44.75
CA SER A 167 -33.05 -15.49 -45.50
C SER A 167 -34.40 -15.20 -44.84
N THR A 168 -34.89 -16.09 -43.97
CA THR A 168 -36.11 -15.93 -43.18
C THR A 168 -35.84 -16.26 -41.72
N GLY A 169 -36.49 -15.52 -40.83
CA GLY A 169 -36.50 -15.81 -39.39
C GLY A 169 -37.66 -16.74 -39.02
N SER A 170 -37.65 -17.20 -37.77
CA SER A 170 -38.74 -17.97 -37.18
C SER A 170 -38.96 -17.56 -35.72
N VAL A 171 -40.22 -17.50 -35.31
CA VAL A 171 -40.62 -17.31 -33.91
C VAL A 171 -41.62 -18.37 -33.53
N THR A 172 -41.49 -18.92 -32.34
CA THR A 172 -42.42 -19.90 -31.81
C THR A 172 -43.32 -19.27 -30.75
N VAL A 173 -44.64 -19.41 -30.94
CA VAL A 173 -45.66 -19.00 -29.97
C VAL A 173 -46.59 -20.18 -29.75
N ASP A 174 -46.78 -20.59 -28.50
CA ASP A 174 -47.62 -21.74 -28.11
C ASP A 174 -47.22 -23.06 -28.81
N GLY A 175 -45.91 -23.23 -29.05
CA GLY A 175 -45.35 -24.37 -29.77
C GLY A 175 -45.57 -24.33 -31.29
N VAL A 176 -46.23 -23.30 -31.82
CA VAL A 176 -46.41 -23.08 -33.26
C VAL A 176 -45.28 -22.20 -33.79
N SER A 177 -44.47 -22.75 -34.68
CA SER A 177 -43.39 -22.00 -35.35
C SER A 177 -43.92 -21.23 -36.56
N VAL A 178 -43.64 -19.92 -36.61
CA VAL A 178 -44.08 -19.00 -37.67
C VAL A 178 -42.85 -18.37 -38.30
N SER A 179 -42.70 -18.55 -39.61
CA SER A 179 -41.62 -17.91 -40.36
C SER A 179 -41.98 -16.49 -40.76
N TYR A 180 -40.99 -15.61 -40.72
CA TYR A 180 -41.11 -14.21 -41.12
C TYR A 180 -39.90 -13.76 -41.93
N ASP A 181 -40.04 -12.65 -42.67
CA ASP A 181 -38.92 -11.99 -43.32
C ASP A 181 -38.97 -10.48 -43.07
N VAL A 182 -37.98 -9.97 -42.33
CA VAL A 182 -37.94 -8.57 -41.93
C VAL A 182 -37.81 -7.57 -43.09
N ASN A 183 -37.33 -8.01 -44.26
CA ASN A 183 -37.09 -7.14 -45.42
C ASN A 183 -38.32 -7.02 -46.33
N THR A 184 -39.29 -7.93 -46.19
CA THR A 184 -40.46 -7.97 -47.08
C THR A 184 -41.79 -7.88 -46.34
N GLN A 185 -41.81 -8.21 -45.04
CA GLN A 185 -43.02 -8.22 -44.24
C GLN A 185 -43.03 -7.10 -43.20
N SER A 186 -44.18 -6.44 -43.09
CA SER A 186 -44.43 -5.44 -42.07
C SER A 186 -44.79 -6.07 -40.73
N LEU A 187 -44.72 -5.27 -39.67
CA LEU A 187 -45.13 -5.72 -38.34
C LEU A 187 -46.59 -6.20 -38.33
N ASN A 188 -47.49 -5.49 -39.00
CA ASN A 188 -48.90 -5.91 -39.11
C ASN A 188 -49.05 -7.27 -39.80
N THR A 189 -48.28 -7.51 -40.88
CA THR A 189 -48.27 -8.81 -41.57
C THR A 189 -47.73 -9.91 -40.66
N ILE A 190 -46.63 -9.67 -39.95
CA ILE A 190 -46.02 -10.64 -39.03
C ILE A 190 -47.00 -11.00 -37.90
N LEU A 191 -47.60 -10.01 -37.24
CA LEU A 191 -48.58 -10.24 -36.17
C LEU A 191 -49.82 -10.99 -36.69
N THR A 192 -50.29 -10.66 -37.90
CA THR A 192 -51.42 -11.37 -38.54
C THR A 192 -51.09 -12.83 -38.82
N ASN A 193 -49.86 -13.11 -39.29
CA ASN A 193 -49.40 -14.48 -39.54
C ASN A 193 -49.30 -15.27 -38.24
N ILE A 194 -48.75 -14.67 -37.18
CA ILE A 194 -48.69 -15.29 -35.84
C ILE A 194 -50.10 -15.59 -35.34
N GLN A 195 -51.00 -14.61 -35.38
CA GLN A 195 -52.38 -14.78 -34.94
C GLN A 195 -53.09 -15.89 -35.72
N THR A 196 -52.91 -15.95 -37.04
CA THR A 196 -53.55 -16.96 -37.89
C THR A 196 -53.02 -18.35 -37.58
N ALA A 197 -51.72 -18.50 -37.41
CA ALA A 197 -51.10 -19.79 -37.13
C ALA A 197 -51.47 -20.34 -35.74
N VAL A 198 -51.41 -19.49 -34.71
CA VAL A 198 -51.71 -19.89 -33.32
C VAL A 198 -53.19 -20.16 -33.12
N ARG A 199 -54.08 -19.53 -33.91
CA ARG A 199 -55.54 -19.76 -33.83
C ARG A 199 -55.98 -21.20 -34.14
N ALA A 200 -55.14 -21.98 -34.82
CA ALA A 200 -55.38 -23.41 -34.97
C ALA A 200 -55.32 -24.17 -33.63
N TYR A 201 -54.52 -23.66 -32.68
CA TYR A 201 -54.37 -24.19 -31.33
C TYR A 201 -55.28 -23.46 -30.31
N ASP A 202 -55.35 -22.13 -30.33
CA ASP A 202 -56.24 -21.32 -29.48
C ASP A 202 -57.09 -20.35 -30.33
N PRO A 203 -58.36 -20.69 -30.62
CA PRO A 203 -59.24 -19.85 -31.45
C PRO A 203 -59.45 -18.42 -30.94
N SER A 204 -59.27 -18.20 -29.64
CA SER A 204 -59.41 -16.87 -29.02
C SER A 204 -58.14 -16.02 -29.12
N PHE A 205 -57.03 -16.60 -29.60
CA PHE A 205 -55.74 -15.92 -29.66
C PHE A 205 -55.79 -14.67 -30.54
N THR A 206 -55.19 -13.60 -30.04
CA THR A 206 -55.00 -12.32 -30.73
C THR A 206 -53.57 -11.84 -30.59
N ALA A 207 -53.00 -11.27 -31.65
CA ALA A 207 -51.70 -10.59 -31.64
C ALA A 207 -51.89 -9.18 -32.22
N THR A 208 -51.85 -8.15 -31.38
CA THR A 208 -52.23 -6.79 -31.76
C THR A 208 -51.25 -5.75 -31.23
N LEU A 209 -51.37 -4.50 -31.71
CA LEU A 209 -50.70 -3.34 -31.11
C LEU A 209 -51.70 -2.57 -30.27
N ASN A 210 -51.28 -2.17 -29.07
CA ASN A 210 -52.07 -1.24 -28.25
C ASN A 210 -51.79 0.23 -28.65
N ALA A 211 -52.44 1.17 -27.96
CA ALA A 211 -52.30 2.60 -28.22
C ALA A 211 -50.87 3.16 -27.99
N SER A 212 -50.03 2.46 -27.20
CA SER A 212 -48.63 2.83 -26.99
C SER A 212 -47.68 2.15 -27.99
N GLY A 213 -48.21 1.46 -29.01
CA GLY A 213 -47.42 0.72 -30.00
C GLY A 213 -46.76 -0.55 -29.45
N ALA A 214 -47.17 -1.03 -28.27
CA ALA A 214 -46.67 -2.27 -27.68
C ALA A 214 -47.46 -3.47 -28.22
N VAL A 215 -46.77 -4.59 -28.44
CA VAL A 215 -47.42 -5.83 -28.86
C VAL A 215 -48.16 -6.44 -27.67
N VAL A 216 -49.43 -6.77 -27.88
CA VAL A 216 -50.28 -7.47 -26.93
C VAL A 216 -50.68 -8.79 -27.55
N LEU A 217 -50.29 -9.89 -26.90
CA LEU A 217 -50.80 -11.22 -27.19
C LEU A 217 -51.77 -11.61 -26.08
N SER A 218 -52.94 -12.12 -26.45
CA SER A 218 -53.92 -12.63 -25.48
C SER A 218 -54.65 -13.83 -26.03
N GLY A 219 -55.04 -14.74 -25.14
CA GLY A 219 -55.76 -15.97 -25.48
C GLY A 219 -56.51 -16.55 -24.28
N SER A 220 -56.95 -17.79 -24.42
CA SER A 220 -57.64 -18.59 -23.41
C SER A 220 -56.80 -19.79 -22.95
N LYS A 221 -55.70 -20.10 -23.65
CA LYS A 221 -54.72 -21.13 -23.29
C LYS A 221 -53.40 -20.51 -22.79
N PRO A 222 -52.59 -21.25 -22.01
CA PRO A 222 -51.29 -20.76 -21.58
C PRO A 222 -50.42 -20.30 -22.75
N ILE A 223 -49.97 -19.05 -22.70
CA ILE A 223 -49.08 -18.47 -23.70
C ILE A 223 -47.64 -18.90 -23.39
N THR A 224 -46.92 -19.39 -24.39
CA THR A 224 -45.47 -19.62 -24.36
C THR A 224 -44.79 -18.88 -25.50
N LEU A 225 -43.59 -18.36 -25.25
CA LEU A 225 -42.80 -17.59 -26.22
C LEU A 225 -41.42 -18.18 -26.37
N GLY A 226 -40.99 -18.33 -27.62
CA GLY A 226 -39.64 -18.75 -27.96
C GLY A 226 -39.47 -20.27 -28.04
N SER A 227 -38.47 -20.68 -28.81
CA SER A 227 -37.92 -22.03 -28.80
C SER A 227 -36.41 -22.00 -29.05
N ALA A 228 -35.71 -23.11 -28.74
CA ALA A 228 -34.28 -23.24 -29.05
C ALA A 228 -33.98 -23.26 -30.57
N ASN A 229 -35.00 -23.44 -31.42
CA ASN A 229 -34.89 -23.46 -32.88
C ASN A 229 -35.36 -22.15 -33.52
N ASP A 230 -35.69 -21.12 -32.73
CA ASP A 230 -36.10 -19.83 -33.26
C ASP A 230 -34.89 -19.12 -33.87
N GLN A 231 -35.11 -18.52 -35.05
CA GLN A 231 -34.09 -17.83 -35.82
C GLN A 231 -34.39 -16.34 -35.88
N GLY A 232 -33.36 -15.52 -35.62
CA GLY A 232 -33.49 -14.07 -35.58
C GLY A 232 -33.83 -13.54 -34.19
N ASN A 233 -34.20 -12.26 -34.12
CA ASN A 233 -34.37 -11.53 -32.85
C ASN A 233 -35.76 -10.92 -32.69
N LEU A 234 -36.78 -11.45 -33.37
CA LEU A 234 -38.11 -10.85 -33.39
C LEU A 234 -38.70 -10.66 -31.99
N LEU A 235 -38.54 -11.59 -31.04
CA LEU A 235 -39.06 -11.41 -29.68
C LEU A 235 -38.45 -10.20 -28.95
N ASP A 236 -37.18 -9.89 -29.23
CA ASP A 236 -36.52 -8.69 -28.70
C ASP A 236 -37.07 -7.44 -29.39
N VAL A 237 -37.19 -7.46 -30.72
CA VAL A 237 -37.78 -6.36 -31.52
C VAL A 237 -39.20 -6.04 -31.04
N LEU A 238 -40.02 -7.07 -30.78
CA LEU A 238 -41.37 -6.94 -30.26
C LEU A 238 -41.41 -6.64 -28.76
N ARG A 239 -40.25 -6.65 -28.09
CA ARG A 239 -40.06 -6.35 -26.67
C ARG A 239 -40.80 -7.31 -25.74
N LEU A 240 -40.96 -8.55 -26.20
CA LEU A 240 -41.64 -9.64 -25.53
C LEU A 240 -40.68 -10.55 -24.76
N SER A 241 -39.39 -10.57 -25.10
CA SER A 241 -38.39 -11.43 -24.43
C SER A 241 -38.26 -11.17 -22.92
N GLY A 242 -38.43 -9.91 -22.50
CA GLY A 242 -38.44 -9.51 -21.09
C GLY A 242 -39.83 -9.23 -20.51
N ALA A 243 -40.91 -9.52 -21.25
CA ALA A 243 -42.27 -9.22 -20.81
C ALA A 243 -42.79 -10.26 -19.80
N GLN A 244 -43.58 -9.80 -18.83
CA GLN A 244 -44.24 -10.71 -17.91
C GLN A 244 -45.37 -11.45 -18.64
N ILE A 245 -45.28 -12.79 -18.68
CA ILE A 245 -46.34 -13.66 -19.19
C ILE A 245 -47.32 -13.96 -18.05
N ASN A 246 -48.57 -13.53 -18.20
CA ASN A 246 -49.63 -13.84 -17.25
C ASN A 246 -50.50 -15.00 -17.78
N ASN A 247 -50.30 -16.19 -17.21
CA ASN A 247 -51.08 -17.39 -17.52
C ASN A 247 -52.12 -17.72 -16.43
N THR A 248 -52.57 -16.71 -15.66
CA THR A 248 -53.55 -16.89 -14.59
C THR A 248 -54.92 -16.34 -14.97
N GLY A 249 -55.98 -17.12 -14.72
CA GLY A 249 -57.37 -16.73 -15.01
C GLY A 249 -57.92 -17.26 -16.35
N PRO A 250 -59.15 -16.84 -16.75
CA PRO A 250 -59.82 -17.29 -17.97
C PRO A 250 -59.23 -16.69 -19.25
N THR A 251 -58.37 -15.68 -19.12
CA THR A 251 -57.63 -15.02 -20.20
C THR A 251 -56.15 -15.02 -19.84
N THR A 252 -55.32 -15.48 -20.76
CA THR A 252 -53.87 -15.39 -20.67
C THR A 252 -53.38 -14.21 -21.50
N GLY A 253 -52.23 -13.64 -21.15
CA GLY A 253 -51.72 -12.49 -21.87
C GLY A 253 -50.27 -12.16 -21.61
N VAL A 254 -49.66 -11.53 -22.60
CA VAL A 254 -48.34 -10.90 -22.50
C VAL A 254 -48.40 -9.57 -23.24
N THR A 255 -47.85 -8.53 -22.62
CA THR A 255 -47.72 -7.20 -23.23
C THR A 255 -46.25 -6.85 -23.29
N GLY A 256 -45.78 -6.42 -24.45
CA GLY A 256 -44.40 -5.97 -24.64
C GLY A 256 -44.01 -4.91 -23.61
N THR A 257 -42.76 -4.95 -23.17
CA THR A 257 -42.25 -4.06 -22.11
C THR A 257 -42.29 -2.58 -22.48
N ALA A 258 -42.40 -2.26 -23.78
CA ALA A 258 -42.73 -0.95 -24.32
C ALA A 258 -43.23 -1.08 -25.77
N GLY A 259 -43.46 0.05 -26.45
CA GLY A 259 -43.72 0.07 -27.88
C GLY A 259 -42.54 -0.45 -28.72
N VAL A 260 -42.83 -1.09 -29.86
CA VAL A 260 -41.81 -1.67 -30.78
C VAL A 260 -40.85 -0.61 -31.35
N GLY A 261 -41.25 0.66 -31.30
CA GLY A 261 -40.40 1.80 -31.66
C GLY A 261 -39.50 2.28 -30.51
N GLY A 262 -38.86 3.42 -30.75
CA GLY A 262 -38.02 4.12 -29.78
C GLY A 262 -36.61 4.39 -30.30
N ILE A 263 -35.75 4.84 -29.40
CA ILE A 263 -34.36 5.20 -29.72
C ILE A 263 -33.50 3.94 -29.78
N ASN A 264 -32.76 3.78 -30.88
CA ASN A 264 -31.68 2.81 -30.99
C ASN A 264 -30.38 3.43 -30.49
N GLN A 265 -29.95 3.04 -29.29
CA GLN A 265 -28.81 3.67 -28.61
C GLN A 265 -27.44 3.37 -29.24
N ALA A 266 -27.35 2.37 -30.12
CA ALA A 266 -26.09 1.86 -30.67
C ALA A 266 -25.75 2.44 -32.05
N VAL A 267 -26.72 3.02 -32.76
CA VAL A 267 -26.53 3.54 -34.11
C VAL A 267 -26.26 5.05 -34.09
N SER A 268 -25.45 5.52 -35.04
CA SER A 268 -25.12 6.94 -35.17
C SER A 268 -26.36 7.79 -35.38
N PHE A 269 -26.38 9.00 -34.83
CA PHE A 269 -27.57 9.86 -34.89
C PHE A 269 -28.04 10.21 -36.30
N ASP A 270 -27.13 10.25 -37.28
CA ASP A 270 -27.43 10.54 -38.69
C ASP A 270 -27.68 9.30 -39.55
N SER A 271 -27.88 8.12 -38.94
CA SER A 271 -28.16 6.88 -39.66
C SER A 271 -29.32 7.09 -40.65
N THR A 272 -29.09 6.78 -41.92
CA THR A 272 -30.02 7.10 -43.00
C THR A 272 -31.42 6.52 -42.77
N GLY A 273 -32.46 7.33 -42.96
CA GLY A 273 -33.87 6.91 -42.99
C GLY A 273 -34.62 7.00 -41.66
N THR A 274 -33.95 6.84 -40.51
CA THR A 274 -34.62 6.76 -39.20
C THR A 274 -34.01 7.63 -38.09
N ASN A 275 -32.87 8.32 -38.33
CA ASN A 275 -32.20 9.18 -37.35
C ASN A 275 -31.97 8.50 -36.00
N ALA A 276 -31.50 7.25 -35.99
CA ALA A 276 -31.38 6.42 -34.78
C ALA A 276 -32.69 6.22 -33.98
N GLY A 277 -33.85 6.45 -34.61
CA GLY A 277 -35.16 6.41 -33.98
C GLY A 277 -35.59 7.72 -33.32
N PHE A 278 -34.81 8.81 -33.41
CA PHE A 278 -35.19 10.11 -32.84
C PHE A 278 -36.24 10.83 -33.69
N VAL A 279 -37.26 11.39 -33.02
CA VAL A 279 -38.29 12.24 -33.67
C VAL A 279 -37.68 13.54 -34.21
N THR A 280 -36.79 14.15 -33.42
CA THR A 280 -36.04 15.33 -33.84
C THR A 280 -34.61 14.91 -34.18
N PRO A 281 -34.14 15.12 -35.42
CA PRO A 281 -32.76 14.81 -35.78
C PRO A 281 -31.76 15.57 -34.90
N VAL A 282 -30.72 14.88 -34.43
CA VAL A 282 -29.67 15.49 -33.60
C VAL A 282 -28.67 16.23 -34.50
N THR A 283 -28.32 17.45 -34.14
CA THR A 283 -27.32 18.27 -34.84
C THR A 283 -25.98 18.23 -34.13
N SER A 284 -24.89 18.20 -34.90
CA SER A 284 -23.54 18.29 -34.36
C SER A 284 -23.30 19.64 -33.68
N GLY A 285 -22.46 19.66 -32.65
CA GLY A 285 -22.11 20.87 -31.92
C GLY A 285 -21.77 20.59 -30.47
N ASN A 286 -21.94 21.59 -29.62
CA ASN A 286 -21.78 21.46 -28.18
C ASN A 286 -23.10 21.72 -27.46
N PHE A 287 -23.30 21.03 -26.35
CA PHE A 287 -24.34 21.32 -25.37
C PHE A 287 -23.73 21.40 -23.98
N THR A 288 -24.44 21.98 -23.00
CA THR A 288 -23.91 22.16 -21.65
C THR A 288 -24.74 21.49 -20.56
N ILE A 289 -24.07 20.93 -19.56
CA ILE A 289 -24.68 20.46 -18.30
C ILE A 289 -23.85 21.05 -17.14
N ASN A 290 -24.51 21.74 -16.22
CA ASN A 290 -23.86 22.46 -15.11
C ASN A 290 -22.71 23.37 -15.58
N GLY A 291 -22.88 24.02 -16.75
CA GLY A 291 -21.87 24.89 -17.36
C GLY A 291 -20.71 24.17 -18.05
N VAL A 292 -20.63 22.83 -17.99
CA VAL A 292 -19.61 22.04 -18.67
C VAL A 292 -20.05 21.74 -20.10
N SER A 293 -19.23 22.16 -21.07
CA SER A 293 -19.47 21.93 -22.51
C SER A 293 -19.10 20.50 -22.90
N ILE A 294 -20.02 19.81 -23.58
CA ILE A 294 -19.88 18.44 -24.06
C ILE A 294 -20.19 18.44 -25.56
N SER A 295 -19.30 17.83 -26.35
CA SER A 295 -19.45 17.75 -27.80
C SER A 295 -20.23 16.53 -28.24
N VAL A 296 -21.02 16.72 -29.30
CA VAL A 296 -21.78 15.68 -29.99
C VAL A 296 -21.59 15.82 -31.51
N SER A 297 -21.32 14.71 -32.17
CA SER A 297 -21.22 14.59 -33.62
C SER A 297 -22.34 13.71 -34.15
N ALA A 298 -23.22 14.23 -34.99
CA ALA A 298 -24.34 13.45 -35.54
C ALA A 298 -23.86 12.22 -36.34
N SER A 299 -22.72 12.33 -37.02
CA SER A 299 -22.14 11.26 -37.86
C SER A 299 -21.19 10.32 -37.14
N GLY A 300 -20.68 10.72 -35.98
CA GLY A 300 -19.65 9.98 -35.24
C GLY A 300 -20.08 9.45 -33.88
N ASP A 301 -21.17 9.98 -33.31
CA ASP A 301 -21.69 9.59 -32.00
C ASP A 301 -23.04 8.90 -32.09
N ASN A 302 -23.34 8.11 -31.06
CA ASN A 302 -24.65 7.55 -30.78
C ASN A 302 -25.07 7.90 -29.35
N LEU A 303 -26.30 7.55 -28.94
CA LEU A 303 -26.77 7.87 -27.58
C LEU A 303 -25.85 7.27 -26.52
N ALA A 304 -25.39 6.02 -26.70
CA ALA A 304 -24.49 5.38 -25.74
C ALA A 304 -23.16 6.13 -25.57
N SER A 305 -22.55 6.61 -26.66
CA SER A 305 -21.29 7.37 -26.60
C SER A 305 -21.47 8.73 -25.93
N VAL A 306 -22.58 9.44 -26.19
CA VAL A 306 -22.85 10.74 -25.56
C VAL A 306 -23.14 10.59 -24.06
N LEU A 307 -23.91 9.58 -23.64
CA LEU A 307 -24.12 9.30 -22.22
C LEU A 307 -22.81 8.95 -21.51
N ALA A 308 -21.92 8.20 -22.17
CA ALA A 308 -20.58 7.94 -21.65
C ALA A 308 -19.75 9.23 -21.51
N LYS A 309 -19.80 10.14 -22.48
CA LYS A 309 -19.15 11.47 -22.39
C LYS A 309 -19.69 12.28 -21.22
N ILE A 310 -21.02 12.28 -20.98
CA ILE A 310 -21.61 12.96 -19.83
C ILE A 310 -21.07 12.38 -18.52
N ASN A 311 -21.08 11.05 -18.38
CA ASN A 311 -20.62 10.36 -17.18
C ASN A 311 -19.13 10.59 -16.86
N ALA A 312 -18.31 10.67 -17.91
CA ALA A 312 -16.87 10.95 -17.83
C ALA A 312 -16.54 12.43 -17.61
N SER A 313 -17.49 13.33 -17.85
CA SER A 313 -17.27 14.78 -17.70
C SER A 313 -17.24 15.24 -16.24
N ASN A 314 -16.76 16.47 -16.03
CA ASN A 314 -16.82 17.19 -14.76
C ASN A 314 -18.19 17.83 -14.49
N ALA A 315 -19.23 17.51 -15.26
CA ALA A 315 -20.57 18.08 -15.10
C ALA A 315 -21.27 17.67 -13.78
N GLY A 316 -20.69 16.73 -13.02
CA GLY A 316 -21.21 16.35 -11.69
C GLY A 316 -22.47 15.49 -11.71
N VAL A 317 -22.85 14.93 -12.85
CA VAL A 317 -24.04 14.09 -13.02
C VAL A 317 -23.70 12.67 -13.49
N VAL A 318 -24.63 11.74 -13.27
CA VAL A 318 -24.69 10.42 -13.89
C VAL A 318 -25.86 10.40 -14.87
N ALA A 319 -25.58 10.03 -16.11
CA ALA A 319 -26.54 9.88 -17.19
C ALA A 319 -26.79 8.41 -17.50
N THR A 320 -28.07 7.99 -17.51
CA THR A 320 -28.48 6.62 -17.80
C THR A 320 -29.64 6.61 -18.79
N TYR A 321 -29.71 5.57 -19.64
CA TYR A 321 -30.87 5.32 -20.49
C TYR A 321 -31.54 4.02 -20.06
N ASN A 322 -32.86 4.08 -19.87
CA ASN A 322 -33.68 2.92 -19.58
C ASN A 322 -34.34 2.47 -20.87
N ALA A 323 -33.81 1.40 -21.47
CA ALA A 323 -34.31 0.87 -22.73
C ALA A 323 -35.79 0.48 -22.64
N GLN A 324 -36.27 0.00 -21.47
CA GLN A 324 -37.66 -0.42 -21.23
C GLN A 324 -38.66 0.74 -21.33
N THR A 325 -38.27 1.95 -20.92
CA THR A 325 -39.16 3.12 -20.91
C THR A 325 -38.81 4.15 -22.00
N GLY A 326 -37.63 4.04 -22.62
CA GLY A 326 -37.09 5.04 -23.52
C GLY A 326 -36.63 6.32 -22.81
N ALA A 327 -36.61 6.33 -21.48
CA ALA A 327 -36.28 7.51 -20.69
C ALA A 327 -34.76 7.63 -20.45
N ILE A 328 -34.27 8.87 -20.49
CA ILE A 328 -32.92 9.23 -20.07
C ILE A 328 -33.02 9.93 -18.72
N SER A 329 -32.21 9.50 -17.75
CA SER A 329 -32.10 10.14 -16.44
C SER A 329 -30.76 10.81 -16.29
N LEU A 330 -30.74 12.07 -15.84
CA LEU A 330 -29.57 12.77 -15.32
C LEU A 330 -29.72 12.88 -13.80
N THR A 331 -28.78 12.36 -13.03
CA THR A 331 -28.82 12.38 -11.56
C THR A 331 -27.54 13.01 -11.01
N ASN A 332 -27.62 13.93 -10.07
CA ASN A 332 -26.43 14.50 -9.44
C ASN A 332 -25.60 13.41 -8.73
N LYS A 333 -24.27 13.48 -8.87
CA LYS A 333 -23.34 12.64 -8.10
C LYS A 333 -23.34 13.00 -6.62
N SER A 334 -23.59 14.26 -6.32
CA SER A 334 -23.76 14.77 -4.95
C SER A 334 -25.23 14.70 -4.52
N SER A 335 -25.46 14.40 -3.25
CA SER A 335 -26.78 14.49 -2.64
C SER A 335 -27.18 15.93 -2.29
N GLY A 336 -28.39 16.12 -1.78
CA GLY A 336 -28.93 17.42 -1.40
C GLY A 336 -29.75 18.08 -2.50
N ALA A 337 -30.39 19.20 -2.14
CA ALA A 337 -31.22 20.01 -3.02
C ALA A 337 -30.41 20.87 -4.01
N GLN A 338 -29.41 20.26 -4.66
CA GLN A 338 -28.56 20.92 -5.65
C GLN A 338 -29.20 20.80 -7.03
N SER A 339 -29.32 21.91 -7.76
CA SER A 339 -29.94 21.91 -9.10
C SER A 339 -29.07 21.21 -10.14
N ILE A 340 -29.68 20.76 -11.23
CA ILE A 340 -29.00 20.38 -12.47
C ILE A 340 -29.39 21.42 -13.52
N VAL A 341 -28.41 22.16 -14.02
CA VAL A 341 -28.62 23.15 -15.09
C VAL A 341 -28.37 22.47 -16.43
N VAL A 342 -29.38 22.44 -17.28
CA VAL A 342 -29.31 21.89 -18.64
C VAL A 342 -29.37 23.02 -19.67
N GLY A 343 -28.37 23.07 -20.53
CA GLY A 343 -28.28 24.01 -21.63
C GLY A 343 -27.75 25.40 -21.27
N SER A 344 -27.27 26.09 -22.30
CA SER A 344 -26.83 27.49 -22.25
C SER A 344 -27.13 28.20 -23.57
N SER A 345 -27.08 29.53 -23.58
CA SER A 345 -27.20 30.31 -24.81
C SER A 345 -26.02 30.13 -25.78
N SER A 346 -24.92 29.53 -25.33
CA SER A 346 -23.76 29.19 -26.17
C SER A 346 -23.82 27.79 -26.79
N ASP A 347 -24.86 27.01 -26.49
CA ASP A 347 -25.03 25.69 -27.05
C ASP A 347 -25.32 25.78 -28.56
N THR A 348 -24.63 24.95 -29.34
CA THR A 348 -24.74 24.92 -30.80
C THR A 348 -25.39 23.64 -31.33
N SER A 349 -25.47 22.60 -30.49
CA SER A 349 -26.22 21.38 -30.76
C SER A 349 -27.64 21.45 -30.18
N ASN A 350 -28.60 20.84 -30.87
CA ASN A 350 -29.95 20.65 -30.35
C ASN A 350 -30.10 19.40 -29.45
N PHE A 351 -29.03 18.67 -29.15
CA PHE A 351 -29.07 17.35 -28.50
C PHE A 351 -30.01 17.30 -27.29
N LEU A 352 -29.88 18.24 -26.34
CA LEU A 352 -30.71 18.27 -25.13
C LEU A 352 -32.22 18.35 -25.41
N THR A 353 -32.61 19.07 -26.46
CA THR A 353 -34.02 19.14 -26.89
C THR A 353 -34.44 17.88 -27.62
N ALA A 354 -33.58 17.33 -28.50
CA ALA A 354 -33.86 16.12 -29.26
C ALA A 354 -34.05 14.89 -28.37
N VAL A 355 -33.29 14.80 -27.28
CA VAL A 355 -33.40 13.71 -26.30
C VAL A 355 -34.43 13.97 -25.19
N GLY A 356 -35.16 15.09 -25.25
CA GLY A 356 -36.24 15.39 -24.31
C GLY A 356 -35.79 15.80 -22.90
N LEU A 357 -34.56 16.31 -22.72
CA LEU A 357 -33.98 16.66 -21.41
C LEU A 357 -34.21 18.13 -21.01
N THR A 358 -34.76 18.97 -21.87
CA THR A 358 -35.11 20.35 -21.51
C THR A 358 -36.53 20.43 -20.97
N SER A 359 -36.81 21.42 -20.11
CA SER A 359 -38.17 21.68 -19.61
C SER A 359 -39.16 21.95 -20.75
N ALA A 360 -38.71 22.64 -21.81
CA ALA A 360 -39.54 22.89 -23.00
C ALA A 360 -39.88 21.60 -23.77
N ALA A 361 -39.00 20.59 -23.72
CA ALA A 361 -39.24 19.28 -24.31
C ALA A 361 -40.02 18.32 -23.40
N GLY A 362 -40.42 18.78 -22.20
CA GLY A 362 -41.24 18.02 -21.25
C GLY A 362 -40.47 17.24 -20.18
N ALA A 363 -39.18 17.54 -19.97
CA ALA A 363 -38.41 16.90 -18.91
C ALA A 363 -38.96 17.21 -17.51
N THR A 364 -38.99 16.21 -16.64
CA THR A 364 -39.45 16.35 -15.24
C THR A 364 -38.25 16.35 -14.30
N THR A 365 -38.22 17.28 -13.34
CA THR A 365 -37.15 17.36 -12.33
C THR A 365 -37.68 16.93 -10.97
N THR A 366 -36.96 16.00 -10.31
CA THR A 366 -37.17 15.65 -8.91
C THR A 366 -36.04 16.25 -8.09
N VAL A 367 -36.35 17.21 -7.21
CA VAL A 367 -35.36 17.90 -6.38
C VAL A 367 -34.88 16.97 -5.26
N GLY A 368 -33.56 16.89 -5.09
CA GLY A 368 -32.93 16.13 -4.01
C GLY A 368 -33.22 16.72 -2.63
N GLN A 369 -33.12 15.90 -1.60
CA GLN A 369 -33.35 16.31 -0.22
C GLN A 369 -32.03 16.39 0.54
N GLN A 370 -31.93 17.31 1.49
CA GLN A 370 -30.83 17.33 2.46
C GLN A 370 -30.98 16.18 3.45
N SER A 371 -29.88 15.75 4.03
CA SER A 371 -29.94 14.86 5.19
C SER A 371 -30.37 15.64 6.42
N GLN A 372 -30.94 14.92 7.36
CA GLN A 372 -31.38 15.44 8.65
C GLN A 372 -30.97 14.47 9.75
N VAL A 373 -30.40 15.00 10.83
CA VAL A 373 -30.19 14.26 12.08
C VAL A 373 -30.79 15.08 13.21
N VAL A 374 -31.67 14.48 14.00
CA VAL A 374 -32.25 15.12 15.19
C VAL A 374 -31.60 14.50 16.43
N VAL A 375 -30.91 15.32 17.20
CA VAL A 375 -30.20 14.90 18.43
C VAL A 375 -30.93 15.49 19.63
N ALA A 376 -31.31 14.65 20.60
CA ALA A 376 -31.93 15.09 21.82
C ALA A 376 -30.92 15.85 22.71
N ASN A 377 -31.37 16.94 23.34
CA ASN A 377 -30.55 17.71 24.27
C ASN A 377 -30.70 17.15 25.69
N PRO A 378 -29.61 16.86 26.42
CA PRO A 378 -29.67 16.45 27.83
C PRO A 378 -30.42 17.43 28.75
N SER A 379 -30.49 18.71 28.37
CA SER A 379 -31.18 19.78 29.11
C SER A 379 -32.68 19.90 28.76
N GLY A 380 -33.17 19.05 27.85
CA GLY A 380 -34.53 19.09 27.31
C GLY A 380 -34.61 19.70 25.89
N GLY A 381 -35.52 19.18 25.06
CA GLY A 381 -35.66 19.55 23.65
C GLY A 381 -34.76 18.74 22.71
N ALA A 382 -34.79 19.07 21.40
CA ALA A 382 -33.96 18.44 20.39
C ALA A 382 -33.43 19.47 19.39
N THR A 383 -32.25 19.21 18.83
CA THR A 383 -31.62 20.05 17.80
C THR A 383 -31.57 19.29 16.48
N THR A 384 -31.98 19.96 15.41
CA THR A 384 -31.94 19.42 14.05
C THR A 384 -30.71 19.92 13.30
N TYR A 385 -29.97 18.99 12.72
CA TYR A 385 -28.81 19.26 11.87
C TYR A 385 -29.12 18.86 10.44
N TYR A 386 -28.81 19.75 9.50
CA TYR A 386 -28.97 19.51 8.07
C TYR A 386 -27.62 19.45 7.36
N SER A 387 -27.52 18.62 6.33
CA SER A 387 -26.34 18.55 5.46
C SER A 387 -26.73 18.20 4.02
N ASN A 388 -25.95 18.64 3.05
CA ASN A 388 -26.08 18.18 1.67
C ASN A 388 -25.48 16.77 1.47
N SER A 389 -24.88 16.19 2.50
CA SER A 389 -24.22 14.88 2.47
C SER A 389 -24.87 13.89 3.42
N ASN A 390 -24.77 12.59 3.11
CA ASN A 390 -25.06 11.51 4.05
C ASN A 390 -23.96 11.32 5.12
N THR A 391 -22.91 12.14 5.11
CA THR A 391 -21.93 12.21 6.20
C THR A 391 -22.13 13.54 6.96
N VAL A 392 -22.43 13.45 8.25
CA VAL A 392 -22.71 14.59 9.14
C VAL A 392 -21.68 14.63 10.26
N THR A 393 -20.89 15.71 10.34
CA THR A 393 -19.83 15.89 11.35
C THR A 393 -20.13 16.98 12.37
N THR A 394 -21.27 17.67 12.22
CA THR A 394 -21.64 18.83 13.04
C THR A 394 -22.63 18.51 14.15
N ALA A 395 -23.28 17.34 14.09
CA ALA A 395 -24.32 16.94 15.03
C ALA A 395 -23.77 16.55 16.41
N ILE A 396 -22.63 15.84 16.43
CA ILE A 396 -21.89 15.50 17.65
C ILE A 396 -20.44 15.94 17.42
N PRO A 397 -19.91 16.92 18.18
CA PRO A 397 -18.53 17.38 18.03
C PRO A 397 -17.55 16.20 18.13
N GLY A 398 -16.59 16.13 17.20
CA GLY A 398 -15.58 15.07 17.17
C GLY A 398 -16.09 13.70 16.70
N VAL A 399 -17.32 13.60 16.18
CA VAL A 399 -17.89 12.36 15.65
C VAL A 399 -18.41 12.57 14.23
N SER A 400 -18.10 11.64 13.33
CA SER A 400 -18.67 11.55 12.00
C SER A 400 -19.84 10.57 12.00
N LEU A 401 -21.00 11.02 11.54
CA LEU A 401 -22.22 10.21 11.42
C LEU A 401 -22.48 9.92 9.95
N GLN A 402 -22.28 8.67 9.54
CA GLN A 402 -22.63 8.18 8.22
C GLN A 402 -24.07 7.65 8.24
N LEU A 403 -24.96 8.34 7.53
CA LEU A 403 -26.38 7.99 7.41
C LEU A 403 -26.53 6.94 6.30
N THR A 404 -27.21 5.85 6.64
CA THR A 404 -27.38 4.67 5.77
C THR A 404 -28.85 4.35 5.51
N GLY A 405 -29.76 4.85 6.34
CA GLY A 405 -31.19 4.66 6.18
C GLY A 405 -32.01 5.67 6.98
N ASN A 406 -33.29 5.79 6.65
CA ASN A 406 -34.21 6.67 7.34
C ASN A 406 -34.81 5.97 8.57
N THR A 407 -34.98 6.69 9.67
CA THR A 407 -35.68 6.19 10.87
C THR A 407 -36.35 7.33 11.63
N THR A 408 -37.51 7.05 12.21
CA THR A 408 -38.20 7.92 13.18
C THR A 408 -38.23 7.31 14.58
N THR A 409 -37.68 6.10 14.75
CA THR A 409 -37.55 5.43 16.05
C THR A 409 -36.25 5.88 16.71
N PRO A 410 -36.30 6.44 17.94
CA PRO A 410 -35.10 6.88 18.64
C PRO A 410 -34.12 5.76 18.93
N PHE A 411 -32.82 6.06 18.89
CA PHE A 411 -31.73 5.16 19.24
C PHE A 411 -30.55 5.96 19.82
N THR A 412 -29.49 5.28 20.26
CA THR A 412 -28.37 5.95 20.93
C THR A 412 -27.05 5.79 20.19
N VAL A 413 -26.25 6.84 20.21
CA VAL A 413 -24.83 6.83 19.85
C VAL A 413 -24.01 7.01 21.13
N THR A 414 -23.21 6.01 21.48
CA THR A 414 -22.31 6.07 22.65
C THR A 414 -20.94 6.51 22.20
N VAL A 415 -20.45 7.61 22.76
CA VAL A 415 -19.10 8.13 22.56
C VAL A 415 -18.26 7.78 23.78
N ALA A 416 -17.12 7.14 23.57
CA ALA A 416 -16.18 6.74 24.62
C ALA A 416 -14.75 7.13 24.23
N GLN A 417 -13.86 7.27 25.21
CA GLN A 417 -12.44 7.46 24.92
C GLN A 417 -11.89 6.20 24.22
N ASP A 418 -11.05 6.40 23.21
CA ASP A 418 -10.38 5.31 22.48
C ASP A 418 -8.87 5.35 22.73
N ASN A 419 -8.42 4.47 23.61
CA ASN A 419 -7.01 4.42 24.02
C ASN A 419 -6.17 3.53 23.10
N SER A 420 -6.77 2.89 22.09
CA SER A 420 -6.11 1.86 21.30
C SER A 420 -4.87 2.38 20.57
N GLN A 421 -4.93 3.60 20.04
CA GLN A 421 -3.80 4.24 19.37
C GLN A 421 -2.65 4.54 20.32
N LEU A 422 -2.95 5.05 21.52
CA LEU A 422 -1.96 5.33 22.56
C LEU A 422 -1.29 4.04 23.07
N VAL A 423 -2.08 2.99 23.33
CA VAL A 423 -1.59 1.67 23.71
C VAL A 423 -0.67 1.09 22.64
N ASN A 424 -1.04 1.21 21.36
CA ASN A 424 -0.21 0.75 20.24
C ASN A 424 1.10 1.55 20.11
N ALA A 425 1.04 2.87 20.28
CA ALA A 425 2.23 3.73 20.28
C ALA A 425 3.18 3.38 21.43
N LEU A 426 2.66 3.13 22.64
CA LEU A 426 3.42 2.68 23.80
C LEU A 426 4.06 1.31 23.59
N ASN A 427 3.34 0.34 23.03
CA ASN A 427 3.90 -0.97 22.70
C ASN A 427 5.02 -0.89 21.65
N THR A 428 4.88 0.01 20.67
CA THR A 428 5.92 0.27 19.68
C THR A 428 7.16 0.89 20.33
N PHE A 429 6.97 1.85 21.23
CA PHE A 429 8.04 2.42 22.04
C PHE A 429 8.75 1.36 22.89
N VAL A 430 8.01 0.55 23.65
CA VAL A 430 8.55 -0.54 24.48
C VAL A 430 9.40 -1.49 23.63
N SER A 431 8.89 -1.86 22.45
CA SER A 431 9.60 -2.78 21.53
C SER A 431 10.90 -2.16 20.99
N ALA A 432 10.85 -0.90 20.55
CA ALA A 432 12.03 -0.18 20.05
C ALA A 432 13.08 0.00 21.16
N TYR A 433 12.65 0.41 22.35
CA TYR A 433 13.52 0.58 23.52
C TYR A 433 14.17 -0.74 23.92
N ASN A 434 13.39 -1.81 24.04
CA ASN A 434 13.89 -3.14 24.41
C ASN A 434 14.88 -3.68 23.37
N SER A 435 14.64 -3.43 22.09
CA SER A 435 15.57 -3.84 21.02
C SER A 435 16.91 -3.12 21.16
N ALA A 436 16.90 -1.81 21.41
CA ALA A 436 18.12 -1.04 21.61
C ALA A 436 18.89 -1.48 22.87
N VAL A 437 18.21 -1.62 24.01
CA VAL A 437 18.83 -2.02 25.28
C VAL A 437 19.35 -3.46 25.23
N SER A 438 18.59 -4.38 24.62
CA SER A 438 19.04 -5.77 24.45
C SER A 438 20.26 -5.88 23.56
N GLU A 439 20.33 -5.08 22.48
CA GLU A 439 21.51 -5.04 21.62
C GLU A 439 22.71 -4.48 22.39
N ILE A 440 22.54 -3.40 23.15
CA ILE A 440 23.62 -2.86 23.96
C ILE A 440 24.11 -3.90 24.97
N ASN A 441 23.20 -4.57 25.68
CA ASN A 441 23.55 -5.65 26.63
C ASN A 441 24.34 -6.77 25.97
N SER A 442 23.88 -7.22 24.78
CA SER A 442 24.56 -8.24 23.98
C SER A 442 25.96 -7.77 23.55
N ALA A 443 26.07 -6.55 23.02
CA ALA A 443 27.32 -5.97 22.56
C ALA A 443 28.32 -5.72 23.68
N THR A 444 27.87 -5.46 24.92
CA THR A 444 28.74 -5.21 26.09
C THR A 444 28.91 -6.44 26.99
N GLN A 445 28.38 -7.62 26.61
CA GLN A 445 28.40 -8.80 27.47
C GLN A 445 29.83 -9.29 27.74
N ALA A 446 30.12 -9.66 29.00
CA ALA A 446 31.41 -10.23 29.36
C ALA A 446 31.63 -11.63 28.75
N PRO A 447 32.87 -11.96 28.30
CA PRO A 447 33.19 -13.30 27.85
C PRO A 447 33.08 -14.32 28.99
N ILE A 448 32.69 -15.55 28.67
CA ILE A 448 32.67 -16.66 29.62
C ILE A 448 33.97 -17.43 29.48
N VAL A 449 34.79 -17.50 30.54
CA VAL A 449 36.06 -18.25 30.56
C VAL A 449 35.92 -19.56 31.32
N LEU A 450 36.45 -20.66 30.78
CA LEU A 450 36.56 -21.92 31.53
C LEU A 450 37.72 -21.81 32.51
N GLN A 451 37.47 -22.09 33.80
CA GLN A 451 38.58 -22.32 34.74
C GLN A 451 39.16 -23.72 34.45
N SER A 452 40.42 -23.80 34.04
CA SER A 452 41.09 -25.09 33.89
C SER A 452 41.27 -25.74 35.27
N GLN A 453 40.83 -26.99 35.39
CA GLN A 453 41.17 -27.83 36.54
C GLN A 453 42.69 -28.11 36.51
N GLN A 454 43.39 -27.66 37.56
CA GLN A 454 44.77 -28.00 37.93
C GLN A 454 45.89 -27.82 36.88
N GLY A 455 46.72 -26.80 37.09
CA GLY A 455 48.12 -27.06 37.43
C GLY A 455 49.21 -27.02 36.34
N THR A 456 48.93 -26.81 35.06
CA THR A 456 50.01 -26.67 34.04
C THR A 456 49.83 -25.54 33.03
N ALA A 457 48.74 -24.77 33.11
CA ALA A 457 48.58 -23.58 32.27
C ALA A 457 49.38 -22.40 32.85
N LEU A 458 50.31 -21.85 32.06
CA LEU A 458 50.95 -20.56 32.34
C LEU A 458 49.88 -19.49 32.64
N PRO A 459 50.08 -18.60 33.62
CA PRO A 459 49.14 -17.52 33.92
C PRO A 459 48.88 -16.68 32.66
N GLY A 460 47.61 -16.55 32.23
CA GLY A 460 47.21 -15.67 31.15
C GLY A 460 46.76 -16.31 29.81
N GLN A 461 46.62 -17.63 29.71
CA GLN A 461 46.23 -18.32 28.45
C GLN A 461 44.89 -19.10 28.49
N ALA A 462 43.96 -18.78 29.40
CA ALA A 462 42.63 -19.38 29.34
C ALA A 462 41.82 -18.74 28.20
N ALA A 463 41.68 -19.45 27.08
CA ALA A 463 40.80 -19.03 25.99
C ALA A 463 39.32 -19.02 26.46
N PRO A 464 38.52 -18.01 26.07
CA PRO A 464 37.12 -17.96 26.46
C PRO A 464 36.32 -19.13 25.87
N ALA A 465 35.44 -19.71 26.69
CA ALA A 465 34.47 -20.72 26.31
C ALA A 465 33.39 -20.18 25.36
N VAL A 466 32.97 -18.94 25.63
CA VAL A 466 32.05 -18.14 24.81
C VAL A 466 32.67 -16.76 24.66
N GLY A 467 32.83 -16.29 23.43
CA GLY A 467 33.28 -14.92 23.15
C GLY A 467 32.30 -13.91 23.73
N GLY A 468 32.82 -12.85 24.34
CA GLY A 468 32.00 -11.74 24.83
C GLY A 468 31.46 -10.89 23.69
N GLY A 469 30.65 -9.90 24.04
CA GLY A 469 30.19 -8.90 23.10
C GLY A 469 31.34 -8.07 22.52
N ILE A 470 31.19 -7.61 21.28
CA ILE A 470 32.26 -6.89 20.54
C ILE A 470 32.63 -5.53 21.16
N LEU A 471 31.73 -4.96 21.98
CA LEU A 471 31.92 -3.72 22.74
C LEU A 471 32.17 -3.98 24.24
N PHE A 472 32.54 -5.21 24.62
CA PHE A 472 32.89 -5.51 26.00
C PHE A 472 34.05 -4.63 26.49
N GLY A 473 33.92 -4.09 27.71
CA GLY A 473 34.90 -3.18 28.31
C GLY A 473 34.83 -1.73 27.81
N VAL A 474 33.88 -1.40 26.94
CA VAL A 474 33.62 -0.01 26.54
C VAL A 474 32.65 0.63 27.54
N ASP A 475 33.20 1.19 28.62
CA ASP A 475 32.43 1.77 29.74
C ASP A 475 31.38 2.79 29.29
N SER A 476 31.65 3.54 28.22
CA SER A 476 30.72 4.56 27.74
C SER A 476 29.45 4.00 27.11
N VAL A 477 29.50 2.82 26.49
CA VAL A 477 28.31 2.15 25.94
C VAL A 477 27.49 1.53 27.07
N SER A 478 28.15 1.07 28.14
CA SER A 478 27.48 0.67 29.37
C SER A 478 26.82 1.87 30.06
N ASN A 479 27.51 3.01 30.16
CA ASN A 479 26.95 4.26 30.68
C ASN A 479 25.76 4.75 29.84
N LEU A 480 25.81 4.57 28.52
CA LEU A 480 24.68 4.88 27.63
C LEU A 480 23.44 4.09 28.03
N ARG A 481 23.56 2.76 28.18
CA ARG A 481 22.46 1.92 28.68
C ARG A 481 21.99 2.36 30.06
N ASP A 482 22.90 2.65 30.98
CA ASP A 482 22.56 3.02 32.34
C ASP A 482 21.79 4.34 32.37
N GLN A 483 22.15 5.32 31.53
CA GLN A 483 21.38 6.57 31.38
C GLN A 483 20.00 6.34 30.76
N LEU A 484 19.89 5.51 29.71
CA LEU A 484 18.59 5.13 29.14
C LEU A 484 17.68 4.50 30.21
N THR A 485 18.25 3.57 30.98
CA THR A 485 17.57 2.87 32.07
C THR A 485 17.16 3.84 33.17
N ASN A 486 18.03 4.78 33.56
CA ASN A 486 17.75 5.79 34.58
C ASN A 486 16.60 6.72 34.17
N ILE A 487 16.52 7.12 32.91
CA ILE A 487 15.40 7.96 32.41
C ILE A 487 14.08 7.19 32.47
N VAL A 488 14.07 5.92 32.03
CA VAL A 488 12.84 5.12 31.96
C VAL A 488 12.39 4.57 33.33
N SER A 489 13.32 4.28 34.23
CA SER A 489 13.04 3.78 35.59
C SER A 489 12.90 4.88 36.64
N GLY A 490 13.40 6.08 36.35
CA GLY A 490 13.49 7.19 37.28
C GLY A 490 12.16 7.91 37.51
N PHE A 491 12.21 8.84 38.46
CA PHE A 491 11.16 9.83 38.64
C PHE A 491 11.30 10.86 37.52
N LEU A 492 10.25 11.03 36.72
CA LEU A 492 10.20 12.06 35.69
C LEU A 492 9.79 13.39 36.37
N GLY A 493 10.55 14.47 36.18
CA GLY A 493 10.26 15.81 36.75
C GLY A 493 10.56 16.03 38.25
N SER A 494 10.29 17.24 38.76
CA SER A 494 10.35 17.59 40.20
C SER A 494 9.03 18.16 40.72
N GLY A 495 8.01 18.20 39.85
CA GLY A 495 6.65 18.63 40.14
C GLY A 495 5.69 17.44 40.16
N SER A 496 4.61 17.57 40.89
CA SER A 496 3.53 16.58 40.92
C SER A 496 2.79 16.65 39.58
N PHE A 497 3.00 15.69 38.66
CA PHE A 497 2.20 15.56 37.43
C PHE A 497 0.78 15.07 37.76
N GLY A 498 0.08 15.74 38.68
CA GLY A 498 -1.28 15.37 39.09
C GLY A 498 -1.43 13.97 39.71
N GLY A 499 -0.33 13.31 40.13
CA GLY A 499 -0.36 12.04 40.88
C GLY A 499 0.51 10.90 40.33
N TYR A 500 0.97 10.98 39.07
CA TYR A 500 1.88 9.98 38.47
C TYR A 500 3.26 10.57 38.24
N ASN A 501 4.30 9.91 38.70
CA ASN A 501 5.67 10.41 38.73
C ASN A 501 6.69 9.37 38.24
N SER A 502 6.26 8.14 37.98
CA SER A 502 7.05 7.11 37.31
C SER A 502 6.21 6.34 36.29
N LEU A 503 6.87 5.84 35.24
CA LEU A 503 6.23 5.00 34.21
C LEU A 503 5.64 3.71 34.79
N SER A 504 6.22 3.20 35.88
CA SER A 504 5.72 2.00 36.57
C SER A 504 4.31 2.18 37.16
N GLN A 505 3.92 3.40 37.53
CA GLN A 505 2.58 3.68 38.07
C GLN A 505 1.49 3.63 36.99
N ILE A 506 1.86 3.84 35.73
CA ILE A 506 0.97 3.72 34.57
C ILE A 506 1.12 2.37 33.85
N GLY A 507 1.78 1.38 34.47
CA GLY A 507 1.87 0.01 33.94
C GLY A 507 3.06 -0.26 33.02
N LEU A 508 4.03 0.65 32.92
CA LEU A 508 5.30 0.44 32.19
C LEU A 508 6.42 0.16 33.19
N GLN A 509 6.67 -1.11 33.47
CA GLN A 509 7.63 -1.54 34.48
C GLN A 509 8.95 -2.00 33.85
N ILE A 510 10.05 -1.79 34.54
CA ILE A 510 11.36 -2.35 34.20
C ILE A 510 11.39 -3.84 34.56
N SER A 511 12.17 -4.63 33.81
CA SER A 511 12.39 -6.05 34.09
C SER A 511 12.91 -6.28 35.51
N SER A 512 12.33 -7.25 36.21
CA SER A 512 12.77 -7.67 37.55
C SER A 512 13.66 -8.92 37.53
N SER A 513 13.78 -9.56 36.36
CA SER A 513 14.66 -10.70 36.12
C SER A 513 15.04 -10.75 34.64
N PHE A 514 16.21 -11.31 34.34
CA PHE A 514 16.70 -11.52 32.97
C PHE A 514 17.47 -12.83 32.86
N SER A 515 17.56 -13.37 31.64
CA SER A 515 18.24 -14.64 31.36
C SER A 515 19.51 -14.42 30.56
N GLN A 516 20.63 -14.99 31.00
CA GLN A 516 21.91 -14.91 30.29
C GLN A 516 22.65 -16.25 30.36
N LEU A 517 23.58 -16.48 29.44
CA LEU A 517 24.49 -17.61 29.52
C LEU A 517 25.42 -17.43 30.71
N SER A 518 25.61 -18.50 31.47
CA SER A 518 26.47 -18.50 32.64
C SER A 518 27.16 -19.85 32.80
N TYR A 519 28.24 -19.83 33.58
CA TYR A 519 28.93 -21.03 33.99
C TYR A 519 28.21 -21.70 35.17
N ASN A 520 27.89 -22.99 35.06
CA ASN A 520 27.28 -23.73 36.16
C ASN A 520 28.35 -24.25 37.14
N SER A 521 28.49 -23.61 38.30
CA SER A 521 29.41 -24.02 39.36
C SER A 521 28.91 -25.21 40.21
N GLN A 522 27.68 -25.70 40.01
CA GLN A 522 27.06 -26.77 40.81
C GLN A 522 27.26 -28.19 40.23
N ALA A 523 27.88 -28.34 39.06
CA ALA A 523 28.17 -29.64 38.46
C ALA A 523 29.51 -30.21 38.96
N THR A 524 29.62 -30.53 40.24
CA THR A 524 30.75 -31.35 40.75
C THR A 524 30.24 -32.58 41.50
N GLN A 525 30.17 -33.70 40.78
CA GLN A 525 30.34 -35.00 41.41
C GLN A 525 31.85 -35.29 41.45
N PRO A 526 32.45 -35.59 42.62
CA PRO A 526 33.87 -35.90 42.72
C PRO A 526 34.19 -37.13 41.84
N GLY A 527 35.04 -36.95 40.81
CA GLY A 527 35.56 -38.06 40.01
C GLY A 527 35.04 -38.20 38.58
N SER A 528 34.33 -37.21 38.01
CA SER A 528 33.92 -37.23 36.60
C SER A 528 34.67 -36.20 35.76
N SER A 529 35.30 -36.67 34.68
CA SER A 529 36.00 -35.87 33.64
C SER A 529 35.05 -35.05 32.75
N GLY A 530 33.89 -34.64 33.28
CA GLY A 530 32.84 -33.98 32.52
C GLY A 530 33.18 -32.51 32.28
N GLN A 531 33.18 -32.09 31.01
CA GLN A 531 33.18 -30.68 30.63
C GLN A 531 32.09 -29.94 31.42
N GLN A 532 32.47 -28.89 32.15
CA GLN A 532 31.52 -28.08 32.91
C GLN A 532 30.60 -27.34 31.92
N ALA A 533 29.29 -27.49 32.09
CA ALA A 533 28.30 -27.06 31.10
C ALA A 533 27.96 -25.56 31.21
N ILE A 534 27.85 -24.89 30.05
CA ILE A 534 27.28 -23.55 29.92
C ILE A 534 25.76 -23.69 29.83
N ASN A 535 25.02 -22.97 30.68
CA ASN A 535 23.56 -22.98 30.69
C ASN A 535 23.00 -21.55 30.70
N THR A 536 21.74 -21.41 30.28
CA THR A 536 20.98 -20.18 30.49
C THR A 536 20.51 -20.15 31.94
N THR A 537 20.92 -19.12 32.68
CA THR A 537 20.50 -18.89 34.07
C THR A 537 19.70 -17.60 34.14
N THR A 538 18.61 -17.62 34.90
CA THR A 538 17.81 -16.43 35.19
C THR A 538 18.34 -15.74 36.44
N PHE A 539 18.67 -14.46 36.32
CA PHE A 539 19.17 -13.61 37.38
C PHE A 539 18.04 -12.72 37.88
N GLN A 540 18.01 -12.48 39.19
CA GLN A 540 17.14 -11.49 39.82
C GLN A 540 17.77 -10.10 39.66
N GLY A 541 16.97 -9.10 39.30
CA GLY A 541 17.42 -7.76 38.96
C GLY A 541 17.08 -7.38 37.52
N SER A 542 17.40 -6.14 37.15
CA SER A 542 17.07 -5.61 35.83
C SER A 542 18.25 -5.65 34.87
N ASP A 543 17.97 -5.99 33.61
CA ASP A 543 18.86 -5.75 32.47
C ASP A 543 18.59 -4.42 31.77
N GLY A 544 17.74 -3.55 32.34
CA GLY A 544 17.35 -2.26 31.80
C GLY A 544 16.21 -2.29 30.78
N THR A 545 15.69 -3.47 30.42
CA THR A 545 14.54 -3.60 29.51
C THR A 545 13.20 -3.33 30.22
N LEU A 546 12.18 -2.97 29.45
CA LEU A 546 10.80 -2.80 29.88
C LEU A 546 10.00 -4.11 29.74
N GLN A 547 9.14 -4.39 30.71
CA GLN A 547 8.09 -5.39 30.60
C GLN A 547 7.01 -4.94 29.59
N PRO A 548 6.24 -5.89 29.01
CA PRO A 548 5.05 -5.55 28.24
C PRO A 548 4.12 -4.63 29.03
N LEU A 549 3.48 -3.67 28.34
CA LEU A 549 2.56 -2.73 28.96
C LEU A 549 1.43 -3.47 29.70
N ASN A 550 1.25 -3.17 30.98
CA ASN A 550 0.06 -3.60 31.71
C ASN A 550 -1.13 -2.71 31.32
N VAL A 551 -1.86 -3.13 30.27
CA VAL A 551 -2.98 -2.37 29.70
C VAL A 551 -4.07 -2.08 30.73
N THR A 552 -4.38 -3.01 31.64
CA THR A 552 -5.38 -2.80 32.69
C THR A 552 -4.97 -1.67 33.64
N GLN A 553 -3.72 -1.67 34.09
CA GLN A 553 -3.20 -0.60 34.96
C GLN A 553 -3.14 0.74 34.21
N PHE A 554 -2.72 0.70 32.93
CA PHE A 554 -2.66 1.88 32.08
C PHE A 554 -4.04 2.51 31.85
N ASP A 555 -5.03 1.71 31.44
CA ASP A 555 -6.41 2.19 31.24
C ASP A 555 -7.01 2.74 32.54
N THR A 556 -6.71 2.11 33.68
CA THR A 556 -7.13 2.63 35.00
C THR A 556 -6.51 4.00 35.28
N ALA A 557 -5.22 4.17 34.98
CA ALA A 557 -4.53 5.44 35.20
C ALA A 557 -5.04 6.54 34.26
N LEU A 558 -5.26 6.22 32.99
CA LEU A 558 -5.76 7.15 31.99
C LEU A 558 -7.20 7.58 32.32
N ALA A 559 -8.07 6.65 32.72
CA ALA A 559 -9.43 6.97 33.14
C ALA A 559 -9.48 7.84 34.41
N ALA A 560 -8.52 7.69 35.33
CA ALA A 560 -8.46 8.48 36.55
C ALA A 560 -8.01 9.92 36.29
N ASN A 561 -6.98 10.13 35.45
CA ASN A 561 -6.49 11.48 35.12
C ASN A 561 -5.75 11.49 33.77
N PRO A 562 -6.44 11.72 32.64
CA PRO A 562 -5.83 11.70 31.31
C PRO A 562 -4.70 12.71 31.15
N SER A 563 -4.89 13.93 31.67
CA SER A 563 -3.91 15.01 31.58
C SER A 563 -2.62 14.68 32.33
N ALA A 564 -2.70 14.04 33.49
CA ALA A 564 -1.53 13.58 34.24
C ALA A 564 -0.71 12.54 33.47
N VAL A 565 -1.39 11.59 32.79
CA VAL A 565 -0.71 10.57 31.97
C VAL A 565 -0.08 11.22 30.73
N GLN A 566 -0.79 12.15 30.09
CA GLN A 566 -0.25 12.93 28.96
C GLN A 566 0.97 13.76 29.36
N ASP A 567 0.95 14.41 30.53
CA ASP A 567 2.08 15.18 31.04
C ASP A 567 3.29 14.29 31.38
N LEU A 568 3.05 13.11 31.96
CA LEU A 568 4.10 12.13 32.26
C LEU A 568 4.79 11.63 30.98
N LEU A 569 4.03 11.37 29.93
CA LEU A 569 4.56 10.86 28.66
C LEU A 569 5.12 11.97 27.77
N ASN A 570 4.38 13.06 27.58
CA ASN A 570 4.63 14.09 26.57
C ASN A 570 4.70 15.53 27.10
N GLY A 571 4.55 15.73 28.41
CA GLY A 571 4.76 17.04 29.02
C GLY A 571 6.22 17.52 28.90
N ALA A 572 6.47 18.78 29.25
CA ALA A 572 7.80 19.39 29.11
C ALA A 572 8.91 18.64 29.87
N GLN A 573 8.57 17.97 30.96
CA GLN A 573 9.48 17.11 31.76
C GLN A 573 9.15 15.62 31.62
N GLY A 574 8.28 15.27 30.69
CA GLY A 574 7.83 13.90 30.44
C GLY A 574 8.86 13.08 29.67
N LEU A 575 8.53 11.80 29.50
CA LEU A 575 9.38 10.80 28.86
C LEU A 575 9.91 11.24 27.49
N THR A 576 9.05 11.72 26.60
CA THR A 576 9.43 12.07 25.22
C THR A 576 10.49 13.18 25.18
N ASN A 577 10.39 14.17 26.07
CA ASN A 577 11.34 15.28 26.14
C ASN A 577 12.67 14.85 26.79
N GLN A 578 12.63 14.14 27.92
CA GLN A 578 13.86 13.73 28.62
C GLN A 578 14.65 12.70 27.82
N LEU A 579 13.98 11.62 27.40
CA LEU A 579 14.61 10.57 26.61
C LEU A 579 14.99 11.09 25.22
N GLY A 580 14.13 11.88 24.59
CA GLY A 580 14.42 12.48 23.28
C GLY A 580 15.63 13.41 23.31
N SER A 581 15.77 14.24 24.35
CA SER A 581 16.94 15.13 24.49
C SER A 581 18.23 14.34 24.65
N TYR A 582 18.20 13.27 25.46
CA TYR A 582 19.35 12.40 25.65
C TYR A 582 19.72 11.63 24.37
N LEU A 583 18.72 11.11 23.65
CA LEU A 583 18.93 10.43 22.37
C LEU A 583 19.52 11.38 21.32
N THR A 584 19.04 12.63 21.23
CA THR A 584 19.61 13.65 20.33
C THR A 584 21.11 13.87 20.59
N TYR A 585 21.50 13.92 21.87
CA TYR A 585 22.90 14.01 22.27
C TYR A 585 23.70 12.73 21.93
N ALA A 586 23.12 11.56 22.21
CA ALA A 586 23.80 10.28 22.07
C ALA A 586 24.02 9.89 20.59
N THR A 587 22.98 10.05 19.76
CA THR A 587 22.97 9.65 18.34
C THR A 587 23.53 10.75 17.43
N GLY A 588 23.32 12.02 17.78
CA GLY A 588 23.60 13.15 16.89
C GLY A 588 22.51 13.39 15.84
N LEU A 589 21.38 12.67 15.94
CA LEU A 589 20.22 12.85 15.07
C LEU A 589 19.14 13.63 15.83
N PRO A 590 18.44 14.57 15.19
CA PRO A 590 17.39 15.33 15.87
C PRO A 590 16.22 14.39 16.23
N THR A 591 15.80 14.41 17.51
CA THR A 591 14.52 13.83 17.91
C THR A 591 13.40 14.81 17.57
N LEU A 592 12.51 14.44 16.63
CA LEU A 592 11.36 15.25 16.23
C LEU A 592 10.11 14.84 17.01
N LEU A 593 9.58 15.78 17.79
CA LEU A 593 8.27 15.67 18.44
C LEU A 593 7.26 16.62 17.75
N ASN A 594 5.98 16.52 18.10
CA ASN A 594 4.93 17.42 17.61
C ASN A 594 5.26 18.91 17.88
N ASN A 595 5.93 19.20 18.99
CA ASN A 595 6.27 20.57 19.40
C ASN A 595 7.64 21.04 18.87
N GLY A 596 8.28 20.27 17.98
CA GLY A 596 9.57 20.57 17.38
C GLY A 596 10.69 19.61 17.79
N ILE A 597 11.94 20.02 17.53
CA ILE A 597 13.13 19.25 17.87
C ILE A 597 13.44 19.39 19.36
N VAL A 598 13.74 18.29 20.03
CA VAL A 598 14.15 18.28 21.45
C VAL A 598 15.64 17.97 21.62
N GLY A 599 16.23 18.63 22.61
CA GLY A 599 17.68 18.59 22.86
C GLY A 599 18.49 19.42 21.87
N THR A 600 19.79 19.53 22.12
CA THR A 600 20.75 20.20 21.23
C THR A 600 21.53 19.16 20.45
N VAL A 601 21.50 19.22 19.11
CA VAL A 601 22.32 18.35 18.25
C VAL A 601 23.79 18.75 18.39
N PRO A 602 24.66 17.89 18.97
CA PRO A 602 26.08 18.21 19.11
C PRO A 602 26.80 18.10 17.76
N SER A 603 27.91 18.83 17.57
CA SER A 603 28.74 18.69 16.37
C SER A 603 29.41 17.30 16.27
N VAL A 604 29.66 16.66 17.41
CA VAL A 604 30.11 15.27 17.52
C VAL A 604 29.28 14.60 18.60
N SER A 605 28.50 13.58 18.24
CA SER A 605 27.68 12.84 19.19
C SER A 605 28.50 11.88 20.05
N LEU A 606 27.87 11.34 21.10
CA LEU A 606 28.50 10.33 21.96
C LEU A 606 28.96 9.13 21.12
N LEU A 607 28.08 8.56 20.28
CA LEU A 607 28.42 7.42 19.43
C LEU A 607 29.46 7.78 18.35
N GLN A 608 29.38 8.98 17.76
CA GLN A 608 30.38 9.44 16.79
C GLN A 608 31.76 9.60 17.42
N THR A 609 31.83 9.99 18.70
CA THR A 609 33.10 10.10 19.43
C THR A 609 33.82 8.75 19.47
N PHE A 610 33.11 7.65 19.73
CA PHE A 610 33.70 6.31 19.73
C PHE A 610 34.09 5.83 18.34
N GLN A 611 33.23 6.10 17.34
CA GLN A 611 33.57 5.79 15.95
C GLN A 611 34.84 6.50 15.51
N ASN A 612 35.01 7.77 15.89
CA ASN A 612 36.21 8.54 15.60
C ASN A 612 37.44 7.98 16.33
N GLN A 613 37.31 7.57 17.59
CA GLN A 613 38.41 6.94 18.34
C GLN A 613 38.86 5.62 17.70
N ASN A 614 37.92 4.73 17.36
CA ASN A 614 38.20 3.48 16.67
C ASN A 614 38.83 3.73 15.30
N THR A 615 38.30 4.69 14.53
CA THR A 615 38.82 5.05 13.21
C THR A 615 40.27 5.55 13.31
N ASN A 616 40.57 6.41 14.29
CA ASN A 616 41.93 6.90 14.52
C ASN A 616 42.89 5.76 14.89
N GLN A 617 42.46 4.83 15.76
CA GLN A 617 43.25 3.64 16.11
C GLN A 617 43.47 2.75 14.88
N ILE A 618 42.45 2.52 14.07
CA ILE A 618 42.57 1.77 12.81
C ILE A 618 43.60 2.43 11.90
N THR A 619 43.55 3.75 11.71
CA THR A 619 44.51 4.48 10.87
C THR A 619 45.94 4.34 11.41
N GLN A 620 46.15 4.43 12.72
CA GLN A 620 47.47 4.23 13.34
C GLN A 620 47.98 2.80 13.12
N LEU A 621 47.14 1.79 13.34
CA LEU A 621 47.49 0.39 13.12
C LEU A 621 47.77 0.08 11.65
N GLN A 622 46.99 0.65 10.72
CA GLN A 622 47.23 0.55 9.27
C GLN A 622 48.57 1.18 8.87
N SER A 623 48.92 2.32 9.46
CA SER A 623 50.22 2.95 9.24
C SER A 623 51.37 2.07 9.74
N GLN A 624 51.22 1.42 10.91
CA GLN A 624 52.20 0.45 11.42
C GLN A 624 52.35 -0.76 10.49
N VAL A 625 51.24 -1.31 9.98
CA VAL A 625 51.30 -2.41 9.00
C VAL A 625 52.04 -1.98 7.73
N SER A 626 51.76 -0.78 7.21
CA SER A 626 52.46 -0.24 6.03
C SER A 626 53.95 -0.11 6.28
N GLN A 627 54.37 0.43 7.43
CA GLN A 627 55.79 0.57 7.77
C GLN A 627 56.51 -0.78 7.87
N ILE A 628 55.86 -1.80 8.47
CA ILE A 628 56.42 -3.15 8.56
C ILE A 628 56.55 -3.76 7.15
N GLN A 629 55.54 -3.57 6.30
CA GLN A 629 55.58 -4.04 4.91
C GLN A 629 56.68 -3.35 4.10
N ASP A 630 56.83 -2.03 4.22
CA ASP A 630 57.87 -1.27 3.54
C ASP A 630 59.27 -1.68 3.99
N ASN A 631 59.47 -1.92 5.29
CA ASN A 631 60.74 -2.42 5.83
C ASN A 631 61.03 -3.83 5.31
N ALA A 632 60.05 -4.74 5.34
CA ALA A 632 60.20 -6.09 4.82
C ALA A 632 60.55 -6.10 3.32
N ASN A 633 59.94 -5.21 2.53
CA ASN A 633 60.23 -5.03 1.10
C ASN A 633 61.63 -4.47 0.86
N GLN A 634 62.06 -3.46 1.63
CA GLN A 634 63.41 -2.91 1.56
C GLN A 634 64.47 -3.95 1.90
N GLN A 635 64.30 -4.69 3.01
CA GLN A 635 65.20 -5.77 3.39
C GLN A 635 65.29 -6.85 2.31
N ALA A 636 64.15 -7.26 1.74
CA ALA A 636 64.12 -8.22 0.65
C ALA A 636 64.87 -7.69 -0.58
N ASN A 637 64.71 -6.42 -0.94
CA ASN A 637 65.41 -5.80 -2.07
C ASN A 637 66.92 -5.68 -1.84
N THR A 638 67.36 -5.28 -0.65
CA THR A 638 68.79 -5.22 -0.28
C THR A 638 69.41 -6.61 -0.38
N LEU A 639 68.78 -7.63 0.20
CA LEU A 639 69.27 -9.01 0.11
C LEU A 639 69.33 -9.48 -1.34
N ARG A 640 68.33 -9.19 -2.18
CA ARG A 640 68.37 -9.50 -3.62
C ARG A 640 69.59 -8.87 -4.29
N GLN A 641 69.91 -7.61 -3.98
CA GLN A 641 71.09 -6.93 -4.54
C GLN A 641 72.41 -7.56 -4.07
N GLU A 642 72.54 -7.84 -2.77
CA GLU A 642 73.72 -8.51 -2.19
C GLU A 642 73.95 -9.90 -2.81
N PHE A 643 72.89 -10.68 -3.00
CA PHE A 643 72.99 -11.98 -3.65
C PHE A 643 73.40 -11.87 -5.12
N VAL A 644 72.84 -10.93 -5.88
CA VAL A 644 73.26 -10.67 -7.27
C VAL A 644 74.72 -10.26 -7.35
N GLN A 645 75.18 -9.39 -6.44
CA GLN A 645 76.59 -8.97 -6.39
C GLN A 645 77.52 -10.14 -6.04
N THR A 646 77.13 -10.97 -5.09
CA THR A 646 77.89 -12.16 -4.69
C THR A 646 77.99 -13.18 -5.84
N GLU A 647 76.91 -13.40 -6.59
CA GLU A 647 76.95 -14.25 -7.79
C GLU A 647 77.87 -13.68 -8.87
N ALA A 648 77.85 -12.37 -9.10
CA ALA A 648 78.76 -11.72 -10.04
C ALA A 648 80.23 -11.89 -9.64
N THR A 649 80.55 -11.73 -8.36
CA THR A 649 81.89 -11.97 -7.82
C THR A 649 82.28 -13.45 -7.93
N LEU A 650 81.37 -14.38 -7.63
CA LEU A 650 81.64 -15.82 -7.75
C LEU A 650 81.88 -16.24 -9.21
N ALA A 651 81.12 -15.68 -10.14
CA ALA A 651 81.34 -15.87 -11.58
C ALA A 651 82.72 -15.32 -12.02
N GLN A 652 83.15 -14.17 -11.49
CA GLN A 652 84.50 -13.65 -11.72
C GLN A 652 85.58 -14.59 -11.16
N TYR A 653 85.42 -15.11 -9.94
CA TYR A 653 86.36 -16.08 -9.37
C TYR A 653 86.44 -17.37 -10.17
N GLN A 654 85.32 -17.89 -10.67
CA GLN A 654 85.33 -19.07 -11.54
C GLN A 654 85.97 -18.77 -12.89
N SER A 655 85.75 -17.57 -13.45
CA SER A 655 86.47 -17.13 -14.66
C SER A 655 87.98 -17.02 -14.42
N LEU A 656 88.40 -16.49 -13.27
CA LEU A 656 89.80 -16.40 -12.86
C LEU A 656 90.40 -17.79 -12.61
N GLN A 657 89.64 -18.71 -12.01
CA GLN A 657 90.05 -20.10 -11.83
C GLN A 657 90.19 -20.82 -13.17
N SER A 658 89.32 -20.53 -14.15
CA SER A 658 89.45 -21.04 -15.52
C SER A 658 90.64 -20.44 -16.27
N GLN A 659 90.96 -19.16 -16.01
CA GLN A 659 92.16 -18.50 -16.55
C GLN A 659 93.43 -19.04 -15.89
N LEU A 660 93.45 -19.23 -14.57
CA LEU A 660 94.55 -19.86 -13.83
C LEU A 660 94.74 -21.32 -14.24
N SER A 661 93.67 -22.09 -14.43
CA SER A 661 93.78 -23.46 -14.94
C SER A 661 94.30 -23.50 -16.38
N SER A 662 93.97 -22.49 -17.21
CA SER A 662 94.58 -22.34 -18.55
C SER A 662 96.05 -21.88 -18.49
N PHE A 663 96.43 -21.09 -17.48
CA PHE A 663 97.79 -20.60 -17.27
C PHE A 663 98.72 -21.71 -16.73
N PHE A 664 98.23 -22.52 -15.79
CA PHE A 664 98.94 -23.69 -15.25
C PHE A 664 98.80 -24.95 -16.11
N GLY A 665 97.77 -25.04 -16.96
CA GLY A 665 97.63 -26.08 -17.96
C GLY A 665 98.44 -25.82 -19.25
N GLY A 666 98.89 -24.58 -19.47
CA GLY A 666 99.60 -24.16 -20.68
C GLY A 666 101.13 -24.26 -20.63
N SER A 667 101.74 -24.65 -19.50
CA SER A 667 103.22 -24.65 -19.33
C SER A 667 103.86 -26.03 -19.13
N SER A 668 103.30 -27.09 -19.73
CA SER A 668 104.03 -28.37 -19.87
C SER A 668 103.55 -29.22 -21.06
N SER A 669 103.91 -28.84 -22.29
CA SER A 669 104.24 -29.80 -23.37
C SER A 669 104.72 -29.11 -24.65
N SER A 670 106.04 -28.85 -24.80
CA SER A 670 106.74 -29.02 -26.09
C SER A 670 108.27 -28.99 -25.96
N SER A 671 108.87 -30.14 -25.63
CA SER A 671 110.21 -30.64 -26.05
C SER A 671 110.58 -31.80 -25.11
N GLY A 672 110.96 -33.01 -25.50
CA GLY A 672 111.20 -33.63 -26.80
C GLY A 672 111.54 -35.12 -26.59
N SER A 673 111.52 -35.89 -27.68
CA SER A 673 111.97 -37.28 -27.90
C SER A 673 112.79 -38.01 -26.81
N GLY A 674 112.40 -39.26 -26.49
CA GLY A 674 113.33 -40.34 -26.10
C GLY A 674 112.85 -41.33 -25.03
N THR A 675 112.55 -42.57 -25.45
CA THR A 675 112.39 -43.86 -24.72
C THR A 675 111.41 -43.98 -23.56
#